data_AF-A0A520PFW0-F1
#
_entry.id   AF-A0A520PFW0-F1
#
_cell.length_a   1.000
_cell.length_b   1.000
_cell.length_c   1.000
_cell.angle_alpha   90.00
_cell.angle_beta   90.00
_cell.angle_gamma   90.00
#
_symmetry.space_group_name_H-M   'P 1'
#
loop_
_entity.id
_entity.type
_entity.pdbx_description
1 polymer ?
#
loop_
_entity_poly.entity_id
_entity_poly.type
_entity_poly.pdbx_seq_one_letter_code
_entity_poly.pdbx_strand_id
1 'polypeptide(L)'
;MKGFASGTGALAPLVPFAVDGTGKKLLAVYMVGSDLEGNNGAGTTDFKEMVDATGAELDNLEVIVAFGGASNWKGMWFANLDQIRNDSLDGAFSNESESEYLYAAPQAHMGDASSLKFFLKFLDSYINFDQRMLVFWDHGANLEGFGNDENFNNDPLQLKEIEDSLATTTQTYNVIGFDSCLMATLEVAKVVRSKANFLLASEELEPGHGWNWKHALEAYAAADNATAAAKSIIDNFVAKDSHPYEDSGKTLSVVDLSKYEDVVNHLDAVLENLTEQLQGSDPIVISALNNSTSKTQAYGKSAQSGTRSSVDLKHMSHLTQQRVTGDDQKSRLAALIAAIDDYVVYSKEDGTRPNSWGVAIDAPENAVKPIGALTDYYNSLRVSENWVNFAKVYSTAKASGTTAPIVANYVTETNAANVSFDLENWDEEWDTSWAAEEGAASEGEPTAQGDSSIFCEDELSTERSNRAARYLPFLIGDRRNTVKVKTNRNARSCVSGATEGALATFEDPNLSLVRTIYGISEEYEEGTYFSVIAELNAYPTQAEGQYFTPEWDQRWYTIKVNADESIFMPLYFEDQYQENGQTYSVYVGEIDYYDSEKDYEALGYDFPADYALLRLVVNESSEVTQYGIQTYKLQFRDEDDEEGYILIDKTTETFKPNDKLQFFTYAFNLNDLETGEEWFEVSEVVEVTQVPEFKLELLELADEFGESVTFQYVMYGEDANGNGVLTDLSTVAENGDGTLETENNNSGVIGAASESICEQAGQNDEPVCYVINGTQAKMYGVLLDDSLTKFQELQSNYPSVREIVLMDVPGSGNDNVNLSVGRALHKAGFNTRVEANSMIASEGVDYFLAGNQRIVVSGAKIGVHSWATDDGAEGKDLPQDDPQHDPYLSYYEDIEFVEGRNFYFFTLDAAASDSMHYMTDAEILQYGLATE
;
A
#
# COMPACT_ATOMS: atom_id res chain seq x y z
N MET A 1 14.00 3.48 34.46
CA MET A 1 14.21 2.72 35.72
C MET A 1 15.00 3.52 36.76
N LYS A 2 14.32 4.11 37.75
CA LYS A 2 14.87 4.53 39.04
C LYS A 2 14.07 3.80 40.11
N GLY A 3 14.71 3.02 40.97
CA GLY A 3 14.13 2.60 42.25
C GLY A 3 13.55 1.19 42.33
N PHE A 4 14.39 0.15 42.23
CA PHE A 4 14.10 -1.09 42.96
C PHE A 4 14.16 -0.77 44.47
N ALA A 5 13.05 -0.96 45.19
CA ALA A 5 12.96 -0.67 46.61
C ALA A 5 13.56 -1.84 47.40
N SER A 6 14.63 -1.58 48.15
CA SER A 6 15.35 -2.63 48.89
C SER A 6 14.64 -3.11 50.17
N GLY A 7 13.30 -3.12 50.20
CA GLY A 7 12.50 -3.38 51.39
C GLY A 7 11.21 -4.16 51.08
N THR A 8 11.07 -5.32 51.69
CA THR A 8 9.93 -6.26 51.57
C THR A 8 8.64 -5.76 52.25
N GLY A 9 8.59 -4.51 52.73
CA GLY A 9 7.60 -4.08 53.70
C GLY A 9 7.60 -4.94 54.99
N ALA A 10 6.45 -5.01 55.67
CA ALA A 10 6.23 -5.84 56.86
C ALA A 10 4.92 -6.64 56.76
N LEU A 11 5.05 -7.97 56.79
CA LEU A 11 3.92 -8.92 56.79
C LEU A 11 3.66 -9.45 58.20
N ALA A 12 2.41 -9.36 58.66
CA ALA A 12 1.96 -10.03 59.87
C ALA A 12 1.94 -11.57 59.68
N PRO A 13 2.26 -12.39 60.71
CA PRO A 13 2.27 -13.84 60.55
C PRO A 13 0.87 -14.43 60.28
N LEU A 14 0.80 -15.36 59.31
CA LEU A 14 -0.41 -16.14 59.06
C LEU A 14 -0.75 -17.01 60.29
N VAL A 15 -1.97 -16.90 60.81
CA VAL A 15 -2.51 -17.89 61.76
C VAL A 15 -3.03 -19.08 60.93
N PRO A 16 -2.60 -20.33 61.18
CA PRO A 16 -3.07 -21.47 60.39
C PRO A 16 -4.59 -21.70 60.50
N PHE A 17 -5.25 -21.82 59.34
CA PHE A 17 -6.67 -22.14 59.21
C PHE A 17 -6.88 -23.12 58.04
N ALA A 18 -8.12 -23.52 57.79
CA ALA A 18 -8.50 -24.26 56.58
C ALA A 18 -9.97 -23.95 56.21
N VAL A 19 -10.25 -23.76 54.93
CA VAL A 19 -11.60 -23.58 54.37
C VAL A 19 -11.84 -24.71 53.36
N ASP A 20 -12.89 -25.50 53.58
CA ASP A 20 -13.27 -26.61 52.69
C ASP A 20 -14.30 -26.14 51.66
N GLY A 21 -13.89 -26.09 50.39
CA GLY A 21 -14.68 -25.65 49.25
C GLY A 21 -15.26 -26.79 48.40
N THR A 22 -15.43 -27.98 48.95
CA THR A 22 -16.02 -29.12 48.22
C THR A 22 -17.36 -28.73 47.57
N GLY A 23 -17.46 -28.82 46.24
CA GLY A 23 -18.65 -28.40 45.48
C GLY A 23 -18.70 -26.91 45.10
N LYS A 24 -17.62 -26.16 45.36
CA LYS A 24 -17.49 -24.72 45.03
C LYS A 24 -16.29 -24.45 44.12
N LYS A 25 -16.32 -23.30 43.47
CA LYS A 25 -15.18 -22.68 42.77
C LYS A 25 -14.51 -21.63 43.65
N LEU A 26 -13.23 -21.39 43.43
CA LEU A 26 -12.48 -20.27 44.02
C LEU A 26 -12.05 -19.32 42.91
N LEU A 27 -12.31 -18.03 43.07
CA LEU A 27 -11.68 -16.96 42.31
C LEU A 27 -10.85 -16.12 43.29
N ALA A 28 -9.56 -16.01 43.02
CA ALA A 28 -8.63 -15.18 43.78
C ALA A 28 -8.15 -14.02 42.91
N VAL A 29 -8.01 -12.83 43.48
CA VAL A 29 -7.45 -11.66 42.78
C VAL A 29 -6.29 -11.10 43.58
N TYR A 30 -5.17 -10.80 42.92
CA TYR A 30 -4.05 -10.03 43.46
C TYR A 30 -4.01 -8.68 42.74
N MET A 31 -4.58 -7.68 43.42
CA MET A 31 -4.91 -6.35 42.89
C MET A 31 -3.90 -5.34 43.45
N VAL A 32 -2.88 -5.00 42.67
CA VAL A 32 -1.97 -3.91 43.02
C VAL A 32 -2.63 -2.63 42.52
N GLY A 33 -2.99 -1.72 43.42
CA GLY A 33 -3.82 -0.57 43.06
C GLY A 33 -3.07 0.49 42.25
N SER A 34 -1.76 0.63 42.45
CA SER A 34 -0.89 1.61 41.77
C SER A 34 -1.47 3.03 41.70
N ASP A 35 -1.14 3.77 40.64
CA ASP A 35 -1.78 5.02 40.27
C ASP A 35 -3.14 4.81 39.55
N LEU A 36 -3.46 3.60 39.07
CA LEU A 36 -4.80 3.29 38.53
C LEU A 36 -5.90 3.49 39.59
N GLU A 37 -5.64 3.05 40.81
CA GLU A 37 -6.47 3.34 41.98
C GLU A 37 -6.12 4.70 42.60
N GLY A 38 -4.82 5.00 42.78
CA GLY A 38 -4.35 6.20 43.48
C GLY A 38 -4.80 7.52 42.85
N ASN A 39 -4.83 7.59 41.51
CA ASN A 39 -5.27 8.77 40.75
C ASN A 39 -6.67 8.60 40.16
N ASN A 40 -7.01 7.42 39.62
CA ASN A 40 -8.23 7.24 38.81
C ASN A 40 -9.36 6.48 39.52
N GLY A 41 -9.08 5.80 40.64
CA GLY A 41 -10.09 5.03 41.39
C GLY A 41 -10.60 3.78 40.67
N ALA A 42 -9.77 3.15 39.82
CA ALA A 42 -10.16 2.01 39.00
C ALA A 42 -10.48 0.75 39.82
N GLY A 43 -9.60 0.31 40.73
CA GLY A 43 -9.88 -0.84 41.61
C GLY A 43 -11.08 -0.62 42.55
N THR A 44 -11.28 0.63 43.00
CA THR A 44 -12.48 1.09 43.72
C THR A 44 -13.73 1.05 42.84
N THR A 45 -13.61 1.09 41.51
CA THR A 45 -14.72 0.92 40.55
C THR A 45 -15.01 -0.57 40.35
N ASP A 46 -13.99 -1.40 40.15
CA ASP A 46 -14.12 -2.85 40.04
C ASP A 46 -14.74 -3.49 41.28
N PHE A 47 -14.40 -3.01 42.47
CA PHE A 47 -15.08 -3.43 43.70
C PHE A 47 -16.58 -3.08 43.72
N LYS A 48 -17.02 -1.98 43.09
CA LYS A 48 -18.46 -1.70 42.95
C LYS A 48 -19.10 -2.69 41.98
N GLU A 49 -18.43 -3.05 40.89
CA GLU A 49 -18.91 -4.07 39.96
C GLU A 49 -19.01 -5.45 40.62
N MET A 50 -17.98 -5.87 41.38
CA MET A 50 -18.02 -7.10 42.16
C MET A 50 -19.19 -7.11 43.17
N VAL A 51 -19.46 -5.97 43.81
CA VAL A 51 -20.60 -5.80 44.74
C VAL A 51 -21.94 -5.94 44.01
N ASP A 52 -22.05 -5.39 42.81
CA ASP A 52 -23.24 -5.43 41.94
C ASP A 52 -23.46 -6.77 41.23
N ALA A 53 -22.55 -7.75 41.38
CA ALA A 53 -22.72 -9.11 40.87
C ALA A 53 -23.85 -9.85 41.60
N THR A 54 -24.77 -10.43 40.82
CA THR A 54 -26.00 -11.09 41.29
C THR A 54 -26.27 -12.40 40.55
N GLY A 55 -26.67 -13.44 41.29
CA GLY A 55 -26.99 -14.75 40.73
C GLY A 55 -27.10 -15.81 41.83
N ALA A 56 -27.80 -16.91 41.57
CA ALA A 56 -27.86 -18.02 42.53
C ALA A 56 -26.58 -18.86 42.50
N GLU A 57 -25.87 -18.81 41.38
CA GLU A 57 -24.63 -19.49 41.09
C GLU A 57 -23.47 -18.94 41.93
N LEU A 58 -23.52 -17.66 42.32
CA LEU A 58 -22.55 -17.00 43.19
C LEU A 58 -22.47 -17.64 44.59
N ASP A 59 -23.52 -18.29 45.09
CA ASP A 59 -23.47 -19.06 46.34
C ASP A 59 -22.42 -20.19 46.29
N ASN A 60 -22.08 -20.68 45.09
CA ASN A 60 -21.09 -21.72 44.82
C ASN A 60 -19.70 -21.15 44.43
N LEU A 61 -19.52 -19.83 44.46
CA LEU A 61 -18.23 -19.16 44.20
C LEU A 61 -17.71 -18.55 45.51
N GLU A 62 -16.47 -18.88 45.87
CA GLU A 62 -15.70 -18.14 46.88
C GLU A 62 -14.82 -17.12 46.16
N VAL A 63 -14.91 -15.85 46.53
CA VAL A 63 -14.07 -14.77 45.97
C VAL A 63 -13.17 -14.24 47.08
N ILE A 64 -11.87 -14.22 46.84
CA ILE A 64 -10.84 -13.71 47.77
C ILE A 64 -9.97 -12.69 47.04
N VAL A 65 -9.96 -11.43 47.48
CA VAL A 65 -9.10 -10.40 46.91
C VAL A 65 -7.99 -10.02 47.90
N ALA A 66 -6.76 -9.99 47.42
CA ALA A 66 -5.65 -9.26 48.03
C ALA A 66 -5.48 -7.91 47.32
N PHE A 67 -5.69 -6.80 48.04
CA PHE A 67 -5.64 -5.45 47.47
C PHE A 67 -4.79 -4.50 48.31
N GLY A 68 -4.27 -3.44 47.69
CA GLY A 68 -3.34 -2.51 48.33
C GLY A 68 -2.48 -1.74 47.32
N GLY A 69 -1.27 -1.35 47.71
CA GLY A 69 -0.26 -0.80 46.79
C GLY A 69 -0.51 0.58 46.17
N ALA A 70 -1.52 1.35 46.62
CA ALA A 70 -1.86 2.68 46.08
C ALA A 70 -1.70 3.82 47.10
N SER A 71 -1.66 5.08 46.65
CA SER A 71 -1.58 6.26 47.53
C SER A 71 -2.70 6.33 48.57
N ASN A 72 -3.90 5.88 48.22
CA ASN A 72 -5.05 5.72 49.10
C ASN A 72 -5.15 4.31 49.75
N TRP A 73 -4.80 3.22 49.05
CA TRP A 73 -4.80 1.86 49.61
C TRP A 73 -3.42 1.44 50.16
N LYS A 74 -3.24 1.52 51.48
CA LYS A 74 -1.92 1.31 52.12
C LYS A 74 -1.57 -0.14 52.40
N GLY A 75 -0.40 -0.58 51.94
CA GLY A 75 0.12 -1.93 52.22
C GLY A 75 -0.63 -3.02 51.45
N MET A 76 -1.11 -4.05 52.15
CA MET A 76 -1.86 -5.18 51.57
C MET A 76 -2.95 -5.69 52.52
N TRP A 77 -4.15 -5.94 52.01
CA TRP A 77 -5.35 -6.36 52.74
C TRP A 77 -6.02 -7.53 52.03
N PHE A 78 -6.53 -8.53 52.77
CA PHE A 78 -7.29 -9.64 52.19
C PHE A 78 -8.77 -9.55 52.60
N ALA A 79 -9.67 -9.57 51.62
CA ALA A 79 -11.12 -9.56 51.82
C ALA A 79 -11.81 -10.67 51.03
N ASN A 80 -12.96 -11.14 51.51
CA ASN A 80 -13.92 -11.87 50.68
C ASN A 80 -15.04 -10.94 50.17
N LEU A 81 -15.89 -11.44 49.26
CA LEU A 81 -16.94 -10.63 48.64
C LEU A 81 -17.92 -10.00 49.65
N ASP A 82 -18.24 -10.68 50.74
CA ASP A 82 -19.13 -10.13 51.78
C ASP A 82 -18.46 -9.01 52.59
N GLN A 83 -17.14 -9.08 52.79
CA GLN A 83 -16.36 -7.98 53.39
C GLN A 83 -16.25 -6.80 52.44
N ILE A 84 -15.98 -7.01 51.15
CA ILE A 84 -15.97 -5.94 50.13
C ILE A 84 -17.35 -5.25 50.07
N ARG A 85 -18.45 -6.01 50.11
CA ARG A 85 -19.82 -5.46 50.21
C ARG A 85 -20.04 -4.62 51.46
N ASN A 86 -19.53 -5.04 52.63
CA ASN A 86 -19.66 -4.26 53.87
C ASN A 86 -18.80 -2.99 53.85
N ASP A 87 -17.56 -3.06 53.35
CA ASP A 87 -16.64 -1.92 53.21
C ASP A 87 -17.25 -0.85 52.28
N SER A 88 -17.80 -1.28 51.14
CA SER A 88 -18.42 -0.39 50.13
C SER A 88 -19.58 0.49 50.62
N LEU A 89 -20.15 0.24 51.81
CA LEU A 89 -21.34 0.92 52.32
C LEU A 89 -21.15 2.43 52.59
N ASP A 90 -19.91 2.89 52.81
CA ASP A 90 -19.61 4.32 52.95
C ASP A 90 -18.99 4.95 51.69
N GLY A 91 -18.73 4.14 50.66
CA GLY A 91 -18.17 4.54 49.36
C GLY A 91 -16.64 4.61 49.32
N ALA A 92 -15.95 4.17 50.38
CA ALA A 92 -14.50 3.99 50.39
C ALA A 92 -14.14 2.49 50.60
N PHE A 93 -12.84 2.18 50.50
CA PHE A 93 -12.27 0.86 50.77
C PHE A 93 -10.94 1.00 51.53
N SER A 94 -10.55 -0.02 52.30
CA SER A 94 -9.38 -0.02 53.21
C SER A 94 -9.41 1.00 54.36
N ASN A 95 -10.58 1.55 54.67
CA ASN A 95 -10.80 2.55 55.73
C ASN A 95 -11.41 1.99 57.03
N GLU A 96 -11.85 0.73 57.03
CA GLU A 96 -12.35 0.05 58.22
C GLU A 96 -11.23 -0.49 59.15
N SER A 97 -11.63 -1.00 60.31
CA SER A 97 -10.70 -1.63 61.27
C SER A 97 -10.01 -2.87 60.68
N GLU A 98 -8.73 -3.11 61.00
CA GLU A 98 -7.98 -4.33 60.63
C GLU A 98 -8.71 -5.65 60.98
N SER A 99 -9.66 -5.61 61.93
CA SER A 99 -10.50 -6.74 62.33
C SER A 99 -11.59 -7.13 61.34
N GLU A 100 -11.98 -6.24 60.42
CA GLU A 100 -13.08 -6.48 59.48
C GLU A 100 -12.63 -7.22 58.21
N TYR A 101 -11.31 -7.33 57.98
CA TYR A 101 -10.69 -8.03 56.86
C TYR A 101 -10.19 -9.43 57.27
N LEU A 102 -9.97 -10.33 56.30
CA LEU A 102 -9.35 -11.65 56.55
C LEU A 102 -7.89 -11.51 56.99
N TYR A 103 -7.23 -10.46 56.51
CA TYR A 103 -5.84 -10.12 56.81
C TYR A 103 -5.59 -8.64 56.54
N ALA A 104 -4.70 -8.04 57.33
CA ALA A 104 -4.25 -6.65 57.17
C ALA A 104 -2.74 -6.57 57.38
N ALA A 105 -2.05 -5.91 56.46
CA ALA A 105 -0.63 -5.56 56.57
C ALA A 105 -0.40 -4.17 55.95
N PRO A 106 -0.71 -3.07 56.67
CA PRO A 106 -0.69 -1.70 56.15
C PRO A 106 0.71 -1.14 55.80
N GLN A 107 1.74 -2.00 55.82
CA GLN A 107 3.13 -1.70 55.51
C GLN A 107 3.77 -2.79 54.62
N ALA A 108 2.98 -3.71 54.06
CA ALA A 108 3.45 -4.71 53.09
C ALA A 108 3.80 -4.05 51.75
N HIS A 109 4.76 -4.62 51.03
CA HIS A 109 5.14 -4.19 49.68
C HIS A 109 4.57 -5.22 48.69
N MET A 110 3.53 -4.86 47.93
CA MET A 110 2.86 -5.77 46.99
C MET A 110 3.65 -6.03 45.71
N GLY A 111 4.57 -5.13 45.34
CA GLY A 111 5.58 -5.31 44.29
C GLY A 111 6.67 -6.33 44.64
N ASP A 112 6.84 -6.71 45.92
CA ASP A 112 7.87 -7.67 46.36
C ASP A 112 7.35 -9.12 46.40
N ALA A 113 8.16 -10.06 45.93
CA ALA A 113 7.83 -11.48 45.87
C ALA A 113 7.33 -12.10 47.19
N SER A 114 7.70 -11.53 48.34
CA SER A 114 7.27 -12.03 49.66
C SER A 114 5.78 -11.84 49.91
N SER A 115 5.16 -10.78 49.37
CA SER A 115 3.71 -10.53 49.49
C SER A 115 2.90 -11.50 48.66
N LEU A 116 3.28 -11.72 47.39
CA LEU A 116 2.66 -12.74 46.54
C LEU A 116 2.85 -14.16 47.13
N LYS A 117 4.07 -14.50 47.60
CA LYS A 117 4.34 -15.76 48.34
C LYS A 117 3.49 -15.91 49.60
N PHE A 118 3.09 -14.80 50.24
CA PHE A 118 2.25 -14.82 51.42
C PHE A 118 0.78 -15.03 51.05
N PHE A 119 0.27 -14.32 50.04
CA PHE A 119 -1.09 -14.50 49.53
C PHE A 119 -1.31 -15.92 48.98
N LEU A 120 -0.39 -16.45 48.18
CA LEU A 120 -0.45 -17.83 47.68
C LEU A 120 -0.48 -18.88 48.81
N LYS A 121 0.19 -18.63 49.94
CA LYS A 121 0.12 -19.48 51.15
C LYS A 121 -1.16 -19.28 51.97
N PHE A 122 -1.79 -18.11 51.89
CA PHE A 122 -3.14 -17.91 52.41
C PHE A 122 -4.13 -18.76 51.58
N LEU A 123 -4.03 -18.71 50.25
CA LEU A 123 -4.84 -19.53 49.33
C LEU A 123 -4.59 -21.03 49.44
N ASP A 124 -3.38 -21.49 49.83
CA ASP A 124 -3.13 -22.90 50.18
C ASP A 124 -4.06 -23.43 51.28
N SER A 125 -4.59 -22.55 52.14
CA SER A 125 -5.54 -22.91 53.21
C SER A 125 -6.97 -23.15 52.71
N TYR A 126 -7.28 -22.75 51.47
CA TYR A 126 -8.56 -23.02 50.80
C TYR A 126 -8.42 -24.35 50.06
N ILE A 127 -9.06 -25.42 50.54
CA ILE A 127 -8.87 -26.80 50.09
C ILE A 127 -10.14 -27.37 49.42
N ASN A 128 -9.97 -28.40 48.59
CA ASN A 128 -11.05 -29.15 47.92
C ASN A 128 -11.99 -28.34 47.00
N PHE A 129 -11.59 -27.16 46.53
CA PHE A 129 -12.34 -26.43 45.51
C PHE A 129 -12.28 -27.14 44.16
N ASP A 130 -13.41 -27.23 43.45
CA ASP A 130 -13.56 -27.99 42.21
C ASP A 130 -12.83 -27.31 41.03
N GLN A 131 -12.80 -25.97 41.00
CA GLN A 131 -12.05 -25.16 40.06
C GLN A 131 -11.45 -23.94 40.77
N ARG A 132 -10.31 -23.46 40.29
CA ARG A 132 -9.60 -22.27 40.80
C ARG A 132 -9.20 -21.33 39.66
N MET A 133 -9.44 -20.05 39.86
CA MET A 133 -8.93 -18.96 39.03
C MET A 133 -8.11 -18.01 39.91
N LEU A 134 -6.96 -17.57 39.42
CA LEU A 134 -6.16 -16.52 40.07
C LEU A 134 -5.94 -15.41 39.05
N VAL A 135 -6.39 -14.20 39.34
CA VAL A 135 -6.23 -13.02 38.49
C VAL A 135 -5.22 -12.08 39.10
N PHE A 136 -4.35 -11.53 38.26
CA PHE A 136 -3.47 -10.41 38.56
C PHE A 136 -4.10 -9.15 37.92
N TRP A 137 -4.34 -8.12 38.72
CA TRP A 137 -4.94 -6.84 38.29
C TRP A 137 -3.98 -5.70 38.65
N ASP A 138 -3.56 -4.94 37.64
CA ASP A 138 -2.82 -3.65 37.65
C ASP A 138 -2.23 -3.41 36.22
N HIS A 139 -1.37 -2.41 36.05
CA HIS A 139 -0.37 -2.33 34.97
C HIS A 139 0.42 -3.62 34.75
N GLY A 140 0.67 -3.90 33.47
CA GLY A 140 1.56 -4.96 32.98
C GLY A 140 2.50 -4.42 31.91
N ALA A 141 3.67 -5.04 31.78
CA ALA A 141 4.74 -4.54 30.91
C ALA A 141 5.57 -5.70 30.30
N ASN A 142 4.91 -6.81 29.95
CA ASN A 142 5.53 -8.03 29.43
C ASN A 142 6.73 -8.46 30.30
N LEU A 143 7.96 -8.26 29.81
CA LEU A 143 9.20 -8.64 30.48
C LEU A 143 9.59 -7.80 31.69
N GLU A 144 9.11 -6.55 31.78
CA GLU A 144 9.39 -5.70 32.94
C GLU A 144 8.55 -6.10 34.16
N GLY A 145 7.47 -6.87 33.95
CA GLY A 145 6.66 -7.49 35.01
C GLY A 145 5.25 -6.93 35.09
N PHE A 146 4.72 -6.92 36.32
CA PHE A 146 3.33 -6.61 36.66
C PHE A 146 3.28 -5.88 38.01
N GLY A 147 2.30 -5.00 38.23
CA GLY A 147 1.95 -4.56 39.58
C GLY A 147 2.84 -3.47 40.19
N ASN A 148 2.65 -2.20 39.80
CA ASN A 148 3.45 -1.05 40.21
C ASN A 148 3.07 -0.51 41.61
N ASP A 149 3.72 -0.98 42.68
CA ASP A 149 3.36 -0.54 44.04
C ASP A 149 3.80 0.91 44.34
N GLU A 150 2.83 1.84 44.36
CA GLU A 150 3.02 3.27 44.64
C GLU A 150 3.54 3.53 46.06
N ASN A 151 3.31 2.61 47.01
CA ASN A 151 3.81 2.73 48.38
C ASN A 151 5.34 2.53 48.43
N PHE A 152 5.93 1.94 47.39
CA PHE A 152 7.34 1.55 47.32
C PHE A 152 8.07 2.07 46.07
N ASN A 153 7.67 3.23 45.55
CA ASN A 153 8.24 3.92 44.37
C ASN A 153 7.90 3.27 43.00
N ASN A 154 6.72 2.66 42.87
CA ASN A 154 6.25 1.98 41.66
C ASN A 154 7.17 0.80 41.28
N ASP A 155 7.54 0.01 42.28
CA ASP A 155 8.38 -1.18 42.10
C ASP A 155 7.49 -2.36 41.66
N PRO A 156 7.72 -2.99 40.49
CA PRO A 156 6.88 -4.06 39.96
C PRO A 156 7.30 -5.45 40.45
N LEU A 157 6.33 -6.37 40.55
CA LEU A 157 6.61 -7.80 40.60
C LEU A 157 7.19 -8.26 39.27
N GLN A 158 8.47 -8.61 39.28
CA GLN A 158 9.15 -9.06 38.07
C GLN A 158 8.73 -10.50 37.72
N LEU A 159 8.75 -10.87 36.42
CA LEU A 159 8.35 -12.20 35.96
C LEU A 159 9.00 -13.38 36.71
N LYS A 160 10.31 -13.26 37.05
CA LYS A 160 11.03 -14.29 37.83
C LYS A 160 10.51 -14.41 39.26
N GLU A 161 10.06 -13.31 39.84
CA GLU A 161 9.49 -13.25 41.20
C GLU A 161 8.10 -13.86 41.24
N ILE A 162 7.30 -13.65 40.18
CA ILE A 162 6.02 -14.34 39.99
C ILE A 162 6.25 -15.86 39.87
N GLU A 163 7.20 -16.31 39.02
CA GLU A 163 7.56 -17.72 38.88
C GLU A 163 7.99 -18.34 40.23
N ASP A 164 8.92 -17.69 40.94
CA ASP A 164 9.41 -18.14 42.25
C ASP A 164 8.31 -18.12 43.32
N SER A 165 7.28 -17.29 43.16
CA SER A 165 6.15 -17.22 44.09
C SER A 165 5.16 -18.35 43.84
N LEU A 166 4.77 -18.53 42.58
CA LEU A 166 3.93 -19.64 42.10
C LEU A 166 4.56 -21.01 42.44
N ALA A 167 5.89 -21.13 42.35
CA ALA A 167 6.60 -22.33 42.77
C ALA A 167 6.40 -22.72 44.26
N THR A 168 6.02 -21.77 45.13
CA THR A 168 5.83 -22.03 46.58
C THR A 168 4.46 -22.56 46.97
N THR A 169 3.40 -22.35 46.17
CA THR A 169 2.05 -22.87 46.51
C THR A 169 1.93 -24.35 46.22
N THR A 170 1.10 -25.03 47.01
CA THR A 170 0.69 -26.42 46.82
C THR A 170 -0.48 -26.59 45.85
N GLN A 171 -1.20 -25.51 45.52
CA GLN A 171 -2.35 -25.53 44.61
C GLN A 171 -1.92 -25.42 43.14
N THR A 172 -2.86 -25.80 42.26
CA THR A 172 -2.83 -25.56 40.82
C THR A 172 -4.12 -24.86 40.41
N TYR A 173 -4.04 -23.95 39.46
CA TYR A 173 -5.15 -23.15 38.96
C TYR A 173 -5.65 -23.69 37.61
N ASN A 174 -6.94 -23.57 37.35
CA ASN A 174 -7.49 -23.87 36.03
C ASN A 174 -7.12 -22.74 35.06
N VAL A 175 -7.31 -21.50 35.48
CA VAL A 175 -6.91 -20.29 34.75
C VAL A 175 -6.04 -19.43 35.67
N ILE A 176 -4.90 -18.96 35.17
CA ILE A 176 -4.30 -17.72 35.67
C ILE A 176 -4.68 -16.61 34.68
N GLY A 177 -5.29 -15.55 35.20
CA GLY A 177 -5.69 -14.37 34.46
C GLY A 177 -4.75 -13.20 34.71
N PHE A 178 -4.57 -12.35 33.72
CA PHE A 178 -4.02 -11.02 33.85
C PHE A 178 -5.04 -10.05 33.27
N ASP A 179 -5.65 -9.25 34.14
CA ASP A 179 -6.43 -8.06 33.81
C ASP A 179 -5.42 -6.90 33.79
N SER A 180 -4.60 -6.92 32.74
CA SER A 180 -3.29 -6.27 32.73
C SER A 180 -2.61 -6.27 31.35
N CYS A 181 -2.11 -5.10 30.98
CA CYS A 181 -1.45 -4.80 29.71
C CYS A 181 -0.31 -5.76 29.31
N LEU A 182 -0.26 -6.17 28.05
CA LEU A 182 0.89 -6.86 27.42
C LEU A 182 1.28 -8.22 28.05
N MET A 183 0.31 -8.95 28.64
CA MET A 183 0.57 -10.19 29.39
C MET A 183 0.28 -11.50 28.62
N ALA A 184 -0.30 -11.45 27.42
CA ALA A 184 -0.51 -12.63 26.56
C ALA A 184 0.73 -13.00 25.74
N THR A 185 1.89 -13.08 26.39
CA THR A 185 3.17 -13.45 25.74
C THR A 185 3.60 -14.88 26.07
N LEU A 186 4.40 -15.50 25.20
CA LEU A 186 5.04 -16.77 25.52
C LEU A 186 5.96 -16.65 26.77
N GLU A 187 6.59 -15.51 27.01
CA GLU A 187 7.39 -15.26 28.21
C GLU A 187 6.55 -15.31 29.50
N VAL A 188 5.33 -14.75 29.50
CA VAL A 188 4.40 -14.86 30.63
C VAL A 188 3.85 -16.29 30.74
N ALA A 189 3.50 -16.93 29.63
CA ALA A 189 3.07 -18.33 29.61
C ALA A 189 4.12 -19.28 30.22
N LYS A 190 5.41 -19.05 29.92
CA LYS A 190 6.56 -19.77 30.50
C LYS A 190 6.56 -19.73 32.03
N VAL A 191 6.26 -18.56 32.61
CA VAL A 191 6.21 -18.30 34.06
C VAL A 191 5.08 -19.05 34.75
N VAL A 192 3.88 -19.04 34.15
CA VAL A 192 2.65 -19.53 34.82
C VAL A 192 2.32 -21.01 34.57
N ARG A 193 2.79 -21.61 33.46
CA ARG A 193 2.45 -22.99 33.02
C ARG A 193 2.76 -24.11 34.02
N SER A 194 3.64 -23.88 35.00
CA SER A 194 3.92 -24.87 36.05
C SER A 194 2.81 -24.96 37.12
N LYS A 195 1.87 -24.01 37.12
CA LYS A 195 0.79 -23.87 38.11
C LYS A 195 -0.59 -23.57 37.53
N ALA A 196 -0.72 -23.40 36.22
CA ALA A 196 -2.01 -23.20 35.55
C ALA A 196 -2.19 -24.12 34.34
N ASN A 197 -3.44 -24.48 34.03
CA ASN A 197 -3.78 -25.18 32.79
C ASN A 197 -3.97 -24.20 31.63
N PHE A 198 -4.56 -23.03 31.90
CA PHE A 198 -4.80 -21.98 30.92
C PHE A 198 -4.29 -20.62 31.41
N LEU A 199 -3.83 -19.79 30.48
CA LEU A 199 -3.55 -18.36 30.68
C LEU A 199 -4.67 -17.56 29.99
N LEU A 200 -5.18 -16.53 30.65
CA LEU A 200 -6.14 -15.55 30.11
C LEU A 200 -5.51 -14.14 30.20
N ALA A 201 -5.25 -13.46 29.09
CA ALA A 201 -4.55 -12.16 29.09
C ALA A 201 -4.73 -11.38 27.77
N SER A 202 -4.36 -10.10 27.77
CA SER A 202 -4.28 -9.24 26.57
C SER A 202 -2.88 -9.24 25.94
N GLU A 203 -2.80 -9.22 24.62
CA GLU A 203 -1.54 -8.99 23.88
C GLU A 203 -1.14 -7.52 23.90
N GLU A 204 -2.12 -6.62 23.92
CA GLU A 204 -1.98 -5.16 23.92
C GLU A 204 -2.21 -4.56 25.33
N LEU A 205 -2.02 -3.24 25.45
CA LEU A 205 -2.56 -2.45 26.56
C LEU A 205 -4.05 -2.71 26.77
N GLU A 206 -4.46 -2.94 28.03
CA GLU A 206 -5.87 -2.97 28.43
C GLU A 206 -6.30 -1.55 28.84
N PRO A 207 -7.58 -1.15 28.64
CA PRO A 207 -8.05 0.13 29.11
C PRO A 207 -7.96 0.21 30.64
N GLY A 208 -7.77 1.41 31.21
CA GLY A 208 -7.57 1.58 32.66
C GLY A 208 -8.78 1.22 33.57
N HIS A 209 -9.88 0.72 32.99
CA HIS A 209 -11.01 0.11 33.69
C HIS A 209 -10.87 -1.42 33.81
N GLY A 210 -10.04 -2.06 32.99
CA GLY A 210 -9.89 -3.51 32.99
C GLY A 210 -11.15 -4.27 32.59
N TRP A 211 -11.30 -5.48 33.11
CA TRP A 211 -12.45 -6.34 32.82
C TRP A 211 -13.72 -5.86 33.52
N ASN A 212 -14.90 -6.17 32.94
CA ASN A 212 -16.15 -6.00 33.66
C ASN A 212 -16.24 -7.07 34.78
N TRP A 213 -15.92 -6.68 36.01
CA TRP A 213 -15.79 -7.59 37.14
C TRP A 213 -17.11 -8.17 37.60
N LYS A 214 -18.22 -7.46 37.37
CA LYS A 214 -19.56 -8.01 37.55
C LYS A 214 -19.76 -9.23 36.65
N HIS A 215 -19.56 -9.06 35.35
CA HIS A 215 -19.73 -10.13 34.36
C HIS A 215 -18.70 -11.25 34.56
N ALA A 216 -17.47 -10.93 34.92
CA ALA A 216 -16.44 -11.94 35.20
C ALA A 216 -16.82 -12.86 36.38
N LEU A 217 -17.36 -12.31 37.48
CA LEU A 217 -17.87 -13.11 38.60
C LEU A 217 -19.09 -13.95 38.20
N GLU A 218 -20.07 -13.36 37.53
CA GLU A 218 -21.29 -14.04 37.10
C GLU A 218 -20.99 -15.18 36.10
N ALA A 219 -20.14 -14.92 35.10
CA ALA A 219 -19.69 -15.90 34.11
C ALA A 219 -18.88 -17.04 34.73
N TYR A 220 -17.89 -16.73 35.59
CA TYR A 220 -17.08 -17.78 36.23
C TYR A 220 -17.90 -18.61 37.23
N ALA A 221 -18.86 -18.02 37.94
CA ALA A 221 -19.78 -18.77 38.80
C ALA A 221 -20.66 -19.73 37.99
N ALA A 222 -21.23 -19.29 36.86
CA ALA A 222 -22.17 -20.08 36.05
C ALA A 222 -21.52 -21.15 35.15
N ALA A 223 -20.33 -20.92 34.59
CA ALA A 223 -19.76 -21.78 33.56
C ALA A 223 -19.41 -23.21 34.03
N ASP A 224 -19.66 -24.25 33.22
CA ASP A 224 -19.29 -25.63 33.57
C ASP A 224 -17.77 -25.84 33.73
N ASN A 225 -16.96 -25.03 33.03
CA ASN A 225 -15.50 -25.12 33.03
C ASN A 225 -14.85 -23.74 32.80
N ALA A 226 -13.56 -23.67 33.14
CA ALA A 226 -12.82 -22.41 33.13
C ALA A 226 -12.58 -21.81 31.73
N THR A 227 -12.53 -22.61 30.65
CA THR A 227 -12.40 -22.05 29.29
C THR A 227 -13.72 -21.48 28.77
N ALA A 228 -14.86 -22.05 29.17
CA ALA A 228 -16.18 -21.45 28.91
C ALA A 228 -16.36 -20.12 29.66
N ALA A 229 -15.87 -20.01 30.90
CA ALA A 229 -15.82 -18.74 31.62
C ALA A 229 -14.90 -17.73 30.92
N ALA A 230 -13.67 -18.14 30.57
CA ALA A 230 -12.71 -17.27 29.89
C ALA A 230 -13.24 -16.75 28.54
N LYS A 231 -13.87 -17.61 27.71
CA LYS A 231 -14.55 -17.20 26.47
C LYS A 231 -15.62 -16.13 26.74
N SER A 232 -16.46 -16.34 27.76
CA SER A 232 -17.50 -15.37 28.15
C SER A 232 -16.92 -14.04 28.65
N ILE A 233 -15.75 -14.05 29.31
CA ILE A 233 -15.03 -12.84 29.73
C ILE A 233 -14.46 -12.11 28.50
N ILE A 234 -13.76 -12.83 27.62
CA ILE A 234 -13.22 -12.31 26.36
C ILE A 234 -14.31 -11.64 25.52
N ASP A 235 -15.44 -12.34 25.30
CA ASP A 235 -16.55 -11.84 24.49
C ASP A 235 -17.15 -10.53 25.01
N ASN A 236 -17.11 -10.31 26.33
CA ASN A 236 -17.65 -9.12 26.99
C ASN A 236 -16.61 -8.00 27.13
N PHE A 237 -15.34 -8.32 27.35
CA PHE A 237 -14.27 -7.33 27.40
C PHE A 237 -14.11 -6.60 26.06
N VAL A 238 -14.20 -7.33 24.95
CA VAL A 238 -13.96 -6.75 23.61
C VAL A 238 -15.22 -6.20 22.92
N ALA A 239 -16.42 -6.50 23.42
CA ALA A 239 -17.64 -5.99 22.80
C ALA A 239 -17.82 -4.49 23.10
N LYS A 240 -18.11 -3.69 22.05
CA LYS A 240 -18.21 -2.22 22.12
C LYS A 240 -19.21 -1.77 23.21
N ASP A 241 -20.43 -2.30 23.18
CA ASP A 241 -21.53 -1.97 24.12
C ASP A 241 -21.27 -2.25 25.62
N SER A 242 -20.25 -3.04 25.96
CA SER A 242 -19.99 -3.47 27.34
C SER A 242 -18.80 -2.78 28.01
N HIS A 243 -18.11 -1.88 27.32
CA HIS A 243 -17.00 -1.11 27.86
C HIS A 243 -17.22 0.40 27.61
N PRO A 244 -16.95 1.31 28.57
CA PRO A 244 -17.03 2.76 28.33
C PRO A 244 -16.00 3.32 27.31
N TYR A 245 -15.22 2.46 26.65
CA TYR A 245 -14.29 2.81 25.59
C TYR A 245 -14.51 1.82 24.43
N GLU A 246 -15.30 2.25 23.46
CA GLU A 246 -15.83 1.38 22.40
C GLU A 246 -14.69 0.87 21.49
N ASP A 247 -13.78 1.77 21.10
CA ASP A 247 -12.65 1.52 20.17
C ASP A 247 -11.31 1.92 20.79
N SER A 248 -10.63 0.98 21.47
CA SER A 248 -9.51 1.30 22.36
C SER A 248 -8.37 0.28 22.38
N GLY A 249 -8.21 -0.52 21.33
CA GLY A 249 -7.10 -1.48 21.21
C GLY A 249 -7.30 -2.80 21.94
N LYS A 250 -8.53 -3.14 22.37
CA LYS A 250 -8.76 -4.27 23.29
C LYS A 250 -8.48 -5.60 22.58
N THR A 251 -7.65 -6.42 23.20
CA THR A 251 -7.40 -7.82 22.81
C THR A 251 -7.54 -8.70 24.04
N LEU A 252 -8.06 -9.92 23.92
CA LEU A 252 -8.01 -10.88 25.02
C LEU A 252 -8.03 -12.32 24.49
N SER A 253 -7.15 -13.17 25.00
CA SER A 253 -7.03 -14.57 24.60
C SER A 253 -6.99 -15.52 25.80
N VAL A 254 -7.42 -16.75 25.57
CA VAL A 254 -7.20 -17.88 26.48
C VAL A 254 -6.44 -18.99 25.75
N VAL A 255 -5.33 -19.42 26.33
CA VAL A 255 -4.36 -20.34 25.72
C VAL A 255 -4.10 -21.57 26.60
N ASP A 256 -3.88 -22.74 26.00
CA ASP A 256 -3.62 -24.01 26.68
C ASP A 256 -2.12 -24.16 27.01
N LEU A 257 -1.79 -24.00 28.29
CA LEU A 257 -0.40 -24.03 28.77
C LEU A 257 0.22 -25.43 28.69
N SER A 258 -0.57 -26.49 28.47
CA SER A 258 -0.04 -27.83 28.19
C SER A 258 0.55 -27.95 26.77
N LYS A 259 0.14 -27.07 25.85
CA LYS A 259 0.61 -26.98 24.45
C LYS A 259 1.84 -26.08 24.27
N TYR A 260 2.23 -25.34 25.31
CA TYR A 260 3.38 -24.42 25.29
C TYR A 260 4.66 -25.05 24.74
N GLU A 261 5.01 -26.27 25.17
CA GLU A 261 6.23 -26.95 24.71
C GLU A 261 6.15 -27.30 23.21
N ASP A 262 4.97 -27.65 22.69
CA ASP A 262 4.82 -27.97 21.26
C ASP A 262 5.06 -26.71 20.40
N VAL A 263 4.49 -25.56 20.80
CA VAL A 263 4.75 -24.25 20.17
C VAL A 263 6.24 -23.90 20.20
N VAL A 264 6.89 -24.01 21.37
CA VAL A 264 8.32 -23.66 21.51
C VAL A 264 9.22 -24.59 20.71
N ASN A 265 8.93 -25.88 20.65
CA ASN A 265 9.70 -26.82 19.83
C ASN A 265 9.59 -26.51 18.32
N HIS A 266 8.39 -26.13 17.84
CA HIS A 266 8.20 -25.73 16.45
C HIS A 266 8.83 -24.35 16.15
N LEU A 267 8.76 -23.42 17.10
CA LEU A 267 9.41 -22.12 17.02
C LEU A 267 10.93 -22.30 16.93
N ASP A 268 11.55 -23.06 17.84
CA ASP A 268 12.98 -23.33 17.81
C ASP A 268 13.41 -24.01 16.50
N ALA A 269 12.60 -24.93 15.96
CA ALA A 269 12.86 -25.56 14.67
C ALA A 269 12.80 -24.60 13.47
N VAL A 270 11.99 -23.53 13.54
CA VAL A 270 12.00 -22.41 12.58
C VAL A 270 13.25 -21.55 12.80
N LEU A 271 13.51 -21.12 14.03
CA LEU A 271 14.59 -20.20 14.39
C LEU A 271 15.97 -20.75 14.05
N GLU A 272 16.23 -22.03 14.31
CA GLU A 272 17.49 -22.68 13.93
C GLU A 272 17.73 -22.61 12.42
N ASN A 273 16.70 -22.89 11.61
CA ASN A 273 16.78 -22.87 10.16
C ASN A 273 16.98 -21.44 9.60
N LEU A 274 16.18 -20.47 10.08
CA LEU A 274 16.30 -19.07 9.67
C LEU A 274 17.63 -18.45 10.12
N THR A 275 18.13 -18.82 11.30
CA THR A 275 19.45 -18.38 11.79
C THR A 275 20.58 -18.91 10.91
N GLU A 276 20.52 -20.17 10.45
CA GLU A 276 21.50 -20.72 9.52
C GLU A 276 21.51 -19.95 8.19
N GLN A 277 20.34 -19.61 7.65
CA GLN A 277 20.24 -18.83 6.40
C GLN A 277 20.72 -17.38 6.57
N LEU A 278 20.37 -16.71 7.68
CA LEU A 278 20.90 -15.38 8.01
C LEU A 278 22.43 -15.37 8.16
N GLN A 279 23.02 -16.42 8.75
CA GLN A 279 24.49 -16.58 8.81
C GLN A 279 25.12 -16.86 7.44
N GLY A 280 24.37 -17.46 6.52
CA GLY A 280 24.72 -17.59 5.11
C GLY A 280 24.55 -16.30 4.30
N SER A 281 23.95 -15.26 4.90
CA SER A 281 23.51 -14.03 4.21
C SER A 281 22.52 -14.31 3.07
N ASP A 282 21.56 -15.20 3.30
CA ASP A 282 20.47 -15.48 2.38
C ASP A 282 19.58 -14.23 2.20
N PRO A 283 19.52 -13.64 0.99
CA PRO A 283 18.82 -12.39 0.75
C PRO A 283 17.30 -12.51 0.89
N ILE A 284 16.73 -13.65 0.50
CA ILE A 284 15.30 -13.92 0.56
C ILE A 284 14.86 -13.99 2.02
N VAL A 285 15.65 -14.67 2.86
CA VAL A 285 15.35 -14.76 4.31
C VAL A 285 15.55 -13.42 5.02
N ILE A 286 16.55 -12.62 4.64
CA ILE A 286 16.73 -11.26 5.17
C ILE A 286 15.53 -10.38 4.82
N SER A 287 15.10 -10.37 3.56
CA SER A 287 13.94 -9.61 3.09
C SER A 287 12.63 -10.06 3.76
N ALA A 288 12.37 -11.37 3.78
CA ALA A 288 11.19 -11.96 4.43
C ALA A 288 11.08 -11.60 5.92
N LEU A 289 12.20 -11.61 6.66
CA LEU A 289 12.23 -11.27 8.07
C LEU A 289 12.15 -9.76 8.34
N ASN A 290 12.73 -8.94 7.48
CA ASN A 290 12.61 -7.50 7.59
C ASN A 290 11.18 -7.02 7.29
N ASN A 291 10.52 -7.61 6.29
CA ASN A 291 9.10 -7.38 6.00
C ASN A 291 8.21 -7.91 7.14
N SER A 292 8.40 -9.17 7.57
CA SER A 292 7.55 -9.75 8.62
C SER A 292 7.71 -9.04 9.96
N THR A 293 8.91 -8.61 10.31
CA THR A 293 9.14 -7.80 11.50
C THR A 293 8.83 -6.32 11.31
N SER A 294 8.60 -5.77 10.12
CA SER A 294 8.08 -4.39 9.99
C SER A 294 6.54 -4.37 9.98
N LYS A 295 5.90 -5.29 9.24
CA LYS A 295 4.44 -5.35 9.05
C LYS A 295 3.67 -6.15 10.11
N THR A 296 4.31 -6.98 10.94
CA THR A 296 3.57 -7.75 11.97
C THR A 296 2.88 -6.85 13.00
N GLN A 297 1.74 -7.31 13.49
CA GLN A 297 0.97 -6.64 14.53
C GLN A 297 1.83 -6.56 15.80
N ALA A 298 2.02 -5.34 16.28
CA ALA A 298 2.95 -5.02 17.35
C ALA A 298 2.25 -4.34 18.53
N TYR A 299 2.80 -4.52 19.72
CA TYR A 299 2.20 -4.10 20.97
C TYR A 299 3.20 -3.34 21.86
N GLY A 300 2.69 -2.40 22.66
CA GLY A 300 3.53 -1.59 23.55
C GLY A 300 4.65 -0.82 22.83
N LYS A 301 4.39 -0.26 21.64
CA LYS A 301 5.35 0.59 20.89
C LYS A 301 5.70 1.85 21.69
N SER A 302 6.99 2.19 21.75
CA SER A 302 7.56 3.45 22.25
C SER A 302 7.98 4.34 21.08
N ALA A 303 7.52 5.61 21.06
CA ALA A 303 7.77 6.56 19.97
C ALA A 303 9.22 7.06 20.00
N GLN A 304 9.68 7.58 21.15
CA GLN A 304 11.05 8.07 21.42
C GLN A 304 12.19 7.07 21.11
N SER A 305 11.90 5.84 20.70
CA SER A 305 12.90 4.83 20.33
C SER A 305 12.52 3.97 19.13
N GLY A 306 11.33 4.13 18.55
CA GLY A 306 10.74 3.21 17.57
C GLY A 306 10.52 1.77 18.06
N THR A 307 10.81 1.45 19.33
CA THR A 307 10.84 0.06 19.82
C THR A 307 9.53 -0.39 20.44
N ARG A 308 9.06 -1.56 20.01
CA ARG A 308 7.89 -2.27 20.56
C ARG A 308 8.28 -3.25 21.66
N SER A 309 7.32 -3.59 22.50
CA SER A 309 7.48 -4.60 23.55
C SER A 309 7.39 -6.01 22.97
N SER A 310 6.40 -6.26 22.14
CA SER A 310 6.10 -7.58 21.58
C SER A 310 5.47 -7.49 20.18
N VAL A 311 5.41 -8.64 19.51
CA VAL A 311 4.75 -8.87 18.22
C VAL A 311 3.85 -10.08 18.29
N ASP A 312 2.75 -10.11 17.52
CA ASP A 312 1.97 -11.34 17.33
C ASP A 312 2.85 -12.41 16.65
N LEU A 313 2.95 -13.56 17.30
CA LEU A 313 3.84 -14.64 16.87
C LEU A 313 3.34 -15.32 15.60
N LYS A 314 2.03 -15.50 15.46
CA LYS A 314 1.43 -16.21 14.32
C LYS A 314 1.39 -15.29 13.10
N HIS A 315 1.09 -14.00 13.25
CA HIS A 315 1.10 -13.02 12.15
C HIS A 315 2.51 -12.84 11.59
N MET A 316 3.52 -12.67 12.46
CA MET A 316 4.93 -12.67 12.04
C MET A 316 5.31 -13.99 11.32
N SER A 317 4.78 -15.14 11.77
CA SER A 317 5.03 -16.43 11.12
C SER A 317 4.40 -16.54 9.73
N HIS A 318 3.16 -16.07 9.54
CA HIS A 318 2.50 -16.02 8.23
C HIS A 318 3.23 -15.09 7.25
N LEU A 319 3.54 -13.85 7.68
CA LEU A 319 4.28 -12.87 6.85
C LEU A 319 5.66 -13.40 6.43
N THR A 320 6.33 -14.15 7.30
CA THR A 320 7.59 -14.83 6.98
C THR A 320 7.37 -15.99 6.01
N GLN A 321 6.31 -16.79 6.20
CA GLN A 321 6.02 -17.98 5.39
C GLN A 321 5.69 -17.65 3.93
N GLN A 322 4.96 -16.55 3.71
CA GLN A 322 4.66 -16.01 2.39
C GLN A 322 5.96 -15.80 1.57
N ARG A 323 6.96 -15.15 2.19
CA ARG A 323 8.13 -14.58 1.50
C ARG A 323 9.39 -15.46 1.45
N VAL A 324 9.47 -16.52 2.27
CA VAL A 324 10.57 -17.50 2.16
C VAL A 324 10.29 -18.51 1.03
N THR A 325 11.29 -18.86 0.20
CA THR A 325 11.08 -19.73 -0.97
C THR A 325 11.35 -21.22 -0.73
N GLY A 326 12.06 -21.59 0.34
CA GLY A 326 12.45 -22.99 0.58
C GLY A 326 11.35 -23.85 1.20
N ASP A 327 11.08 -25.02 0.59
CA ASP A 327 10.08 -25.99 1.07
C ASP A 327 10.21 -26.33 2.57
N ASP A 328 11.43 -26.48 3.08
CA ASP A 328 11.70 -26.80 4.50
C ASP A 328 11.36 -25.61 5.41
N GLN A 329 11.59 -24.36 4.96
CA GLN A 329 11.19 -23.14 5.68
C GLN A 329 9.67 -23.04 5.73
N LYS A 330 9.00 -23.11 4.56
CA LYS A 330 7.52 -23.06 4.46
C LYS A 330 6.86 -24.15 5.30
N SER A 331 7.42 -25.37 5.31
CA SER A 331 6.91 -26.51 6.09
C SER A 331 7.08 -26.33 7.61
N ARG A 332 8.21 -25.76 8.06
CA ARG A 332 8.44 -25.47 9.49
C ARG A 332 7.51 -24.38 10.00
N LEU A 333 7.34 -23.31 9.22
CA LEU A 333 6.43 -22.21 9.54
C LEU A 333 4.97 -22.70 9.56
N ALA A 334 4.54 -23.54 8.62
CA ALA A 334 3.22 -24.18 8.65
C ALA A 334 3.00 -24.99 9.95
N ALA A 335 4.02 -25.73 10.39
CA ALA A 335 3.95 -26.53 11.61
C ALA A 335 3.92 -25.66 12.88
N LEU A 336 4.61 -24.52 12.89
CA LEU A 336 4.53 -23.52 13.97
C LEU A 336 3.15 -22.88 14.02
N ILE A 337 2.61 -22.43 12.88
CA ILE A 337 1.26 -21.85 12.77
C ILE A 337 0.21 -22.83 13.30
N ALA A 338 0.24 -24.10 12.86
CA ALA A 338 -0.66 -25.13 13.33
C ALA A 338 -0.50 -25.45 14.83
N ALA A 339 0.73 -25.37 15.38
CA ALA A 339 0.95 -25.52 16.81
C ALA A 339 0.39 -24.34 17.63
N ILE A 340 0.39 -23.12 17.07
CA ILE A 340 -0.24 -21.95 17.69
C ILE A 340 -1.76 -22.06 17.65
N ASP A 341 -2.35 -22.53 16.55
CA ASP A 341 -3.80 -22.79 16.45
C ASP A 341 -4.26 -23.86 17.47
N ASP A 342 -3.43 -24.87 17.74
CA ASP A 342 -3.67 -25.88 18.78
C ASP A 342 -3.47 -25.33 20.21
N TYR A 343 -2.73 -24.22 20.37
CA TYR A 343 -2.42 -23.57 21.65
C TYR A 343 -3.44 -22.50 22.03
N VAL A 344 -3.97 -21.73 21.07
CA VAL A 344 -4.96 -20.68 21.32
C VAL A 344 -6.37 -21.27 21.35
N VAL A 345 -6.94 -21.39 22.55
CA VAL A 345 -8.28 -21.99 22.77
C VAL A 345 -9.40 -21.02 22.37
N TYR A 346 -9.15 -19.72 22.50
CA TYR A 346 -9.97 -18.64 21.97
C TYR A 346 -9.17 -17.33 22.02
N SER A 347 -9.30 -16.51 21.00
CA SER A 347 -8.81 -15.13 20.99
C SER A 347 -9.87 -14.25 20.37
N LYS A 348 -9.96 -13.01 20.85
CA LYS A 348 -10.84 -11.98 20.31
C LYS A 348 -10.30 -10.61 20.66
N GLU A 349 -10.94 -9.61 20.07
CA GLU A 349 -10.44 -8.27 19.90
C GLU A 349 -11.65 -7.37 19.58
N ASP A 350 -11.53 -6.06 19.83
CA ASP A 350 -12.65 -5.11 19.74
C ASP A 350 -12.92 -4.55 18.33
N GLY A 351 -12.14 -5.02 17.37
CA GLY A 351 -12.08 -4.44 16.05
C GLY A 351 -11.03 -3.35 15.89
N THR A 352 -9.95 -3.22 16.68
CA THR A 352 -8.95 -2.13 16.47
C THR A 352 -7.45 -2.52 16.46
N ARG A 353 -7.13 -3.82 16.34
CA ARG A 353 -5.75 -4.40 16.34
C ARG A 353 -5.55 -5.56 15.35
N PRO A 354 -5.64 -5.34 14.02
CA PRO A 354 -5.78 -6.43 13.04
C PRO A 354 -4.68 -7.48 13.19
N ASN A 355 -5.02 -8.75 12.94
CA ASN A 355 -4.07 -9.87 13.08
C ASN A 355 -3.50 -10.13 14.50
N SER A 356 -4.13 -9.58 15.55
CA SER A 356 -4.02 -10.15 16.92
C SER A 356 -4.72 -11.51 16.97
N TRP A 357 -3.93 -12.57 17.00
CA TRP A 357 -4.38 -13.96 16.96
C TRP A 357 -4.26 -14.67 18.30
N GLY A 358 -3.80 -13.99 19.35
CA GLY A 358 -3.96 -14.39 20.75
C GLY A 358 -2.67 -14.79 21.45
N VAL A 359 -1.50 -14.68 20.83
CA VAL A 359 -0.22 -14.91 21.49
C VAL A 359 0.90 -14.10 20.86
N ALA A 360 1.50 -13.25 21.69
CA ALA A 360 2.64 -12.44 21.33
C ALA A 360 3.97 -13.04 21.83
N ILE A 361 5.08 -12.49 21.34
CA ILE A 361 6.45 -12.80 21.78
C ILE A 361 7.25 -11.49 21.90
N ASP A 362 8.25 -11.42 22.79
CA ASP A 362 9.15 -10.26 22.89
C ASP A 362 9.77 -9.91 21.53
N ALA A 363 9.67 -8.64 21.13
CA ALA A 363 10.07 -8.20 19.80
C ALA A 363 11.58 -8.44 19.54
N PRO A 364 12.01 -8.93 18.35
CA PRO A 364 13.40 -9.32 18.09
C PRO A 364 14.43 -8.21 18.41
N GLU A 365 14.12 -6.95 18.16
CA GLU A 365 14.99 -5.82 18.48
C GLU A 365 15.33 -5.67 19.97
N ASN A 366 14.46 -6.14 20.88
CA ASN A 366 14.69 -6.05 22.33
C ASN A 366 15.82 -6.97 22.80
N ALA A 367 16.08 -8.07 22.10
CA ALA A 367 17.15 -9.02 22.43
C ALA A 367 18.58 -8.47 22.17
N VAL A 368 18.70 -7.33 21.49
CA VAL A 368 19.99 -6.79 20.99
C VAL A 368 20.30 -5.38 21.52
N LYS A 369 19.38 -4.76 22.26
CA LYS A 369 19.63 -3.51 23.00
C LYS A 369 20.91 -3.62 23.87
N PRO A 370 21.80 -2.61 23.86
CA PRO A 370 23.08 -2.68 24.57
C PRO A 370 22.91 -2.59 26.09
N ILE A 371 22.70 -3.73 26.75
CA ILE A 371 22.39 -3.81 28.17
C ILE A 371 23.67 -3.86 29.03
N GLY A 372 23.86 -2.81 29.84
CA GLY A 372 24.75 -2.87 30.99
C GLY A 372 24.14 -3.72 32.13
N ALA A 373 24.89 -4.72 32.60
CA ALA A 373 24.68 -5.48 33.84
C ALA A 373 23.39 -6.30 34.04
N LEU A 374 22.34 -6.17 33.22
CA LEU A 374 21.05 -6.87 33.38
C LEU A 374 20.81 -8.02 32.37
N THR A 375 21.79 -8.33 31.51
CA THR A 375 21.61 -9.22 30.35
C THR A 375 21.21 -10.65 30.73
N ASP A 376 21.83 -11.23 31.76
CA ASP A 376 21.55 -12.63 32.17
C ASP A 376 20.13 -12.80 32.72
N TYR A 377 19.60 -11.77 33.40
CA TYR A 377 18.26 -11.79 33.96
C TYR A 377 17.19 -11.83 32.85
N TYR A 378 17.23 -10.83 31.95
CA TYR A 378 16.28 -10.74 30.85
C TYR A 378 16.39 -11.90 29.85
N ASN A 379 17.60 -12.41 29.60
CA ASN A 379 17.79 -13.63 28.80
C ASN A 379 17.12 -14.86 29.44
N SER A 380 17.12 -14.99 30.78
CA SER A 380 16.48 -16.13 31.46
C SER A 380 14.95 -16.15 31.32
N LEU A 381 14.34 -14.98 31.13
CA LEU A 381 12.90 -14.81 30.93
C LEU A 381 12.44 -15.16 29.51
N ARG A 382 13.31 -15.04 28.49
CA ARG A 382 12.97 -15.32 27.08
C ARG A 382 12.53 -16.76 26.85
N VAL A 383 11.71 -16.96 25.82
CA VAL A 383 11.13 -18.26 25.44
C VAL A 383 12.19 -19.36 25.33
N SER A 384 13.25 -19.14 24.54
CA SER A 384 14.35 -20.08 24.31
C SER A 384 15.70 -19.38 24.09
N GLU A 385 16.80 -20.15 24.16
CA GLU A 385 18.14 -19.66 23.75
C GLU A 385 18.21 -19.40 22.23
N ASN A 386 17.44 -20.16 21.44
CA ASN A 386 17.35 -20.01 19.99
C ASN A 386 16.70 -18.67 19.60
N TRP A 387 15.68 -18.18 20.31
CA TRP A 387 15.10 -16.84 20.08
C TRP A 387 16.15 -15.74 20.27
N VAL A 388 16.91 -15.81 21.37
CA VAL A 388 17.98 -14.86 21.68
C VAL A 388 19.14 -14.92 20.67
N ASN A 389 19.44 -16.10 20.13
CA ASN A 389 20.46 -16.28 19.10
C ASN A 389 20.01 -15.74 17.74
N PHE A 390 18.81 -16.13 17.30
CA PHE A 390 18.15 -15.64 16.09
C PHE A 390 18.12 -14.12 16.07
N ALA A 391 17.57 -13.48 17.11
CA ALA A 391 17.40 -12.04 17.15
C ALA A 391 18.73 -11.26 17.07
N LYS A 392 19.80 -11.78 17.69
CA LYS A 392 21.16 -11.21 17.57
C LYS A 392 21.73 -11.32 16.16
N VAL A 393 21.55 -12.48 15.52
CA VAL A 393 22.01 -12.70 14.13
C VAL A 393 21.20 -11.83 13.17
N TYR A 394 19.87 -11.80 13.31
CA TYR A 394 18.95 -10.97 12.54
C TYR A 394 19.29 -9.48 12.66
N SER A 395 19.46 -8.95 13.88
CA SER A 395 19.86 -7.55 14.07
C SER A 395 21.26 -7.25 13.52
N THR A 396 22.17 -8.23 13.49
CA THR A 396 23.50 -8.05 12.86
C THR A 396 23.38 -8.00 11.34
N ALA A 397 22.53 -8.84 10.74
CA ALA A 397 22.21 -8.77 9.31
C ALA A 397 21.56 -7.42 8.98
N LYS A 398 20.53 -7.00 9.73
CA LYS A 398 19.84 -5.72 9.55
C LYS A 398 20.77 -4.52 9.65
N ALA A 399 21.62 -4.47 10.67
CA ALA A 399 22.58 -3.37 10.86
C ALA A 399 23.78 -3.41 9.90
N SER A 400 23.90 -4.41 9.02
CA SER A 400 25.01 -4.53 8.06
C SER A 400 24.71 -3.87 6.71
N GLY A 401 23.43 -3.65 6.38
CA GLY A 401 23.00 -2.80 5.26
C GLY A 401 22.79 -1.36 5.73
N THR A 402 23.79 -0.51 5.50
CA THR A 402 23.72 0.95 5.77
C THR A 402 23.95 1.76 4.48
N THR A 403 23.66 1.14 3.34
CA THR A 403 23.83 1.71 2.01
C THR A 403 22.53 1.47 1.28
N ALA A 404 21.91 2.53 0.79
CA ALA A 404 20.78 2.40 -0.12
C ALA A 404 21.17 1.58 -1.37
N PRO A 405 20.20 0.91 -2.01
CA PRO A 405 20.42 0.23 -3.27
C PRO A 405 21.07 1.14 -4.31
N ILE A 406 21.85 0.56 -5.22
CA ILE A 406 22.47 1.31 -6.32
C ILE A 406 21.60 1.16 -7.56
N VAL A 407 21.09 2.25 -8.13
CA VAL A 407 20.51 2.24 -9.48
C VAL A 407 21.63 2.04 -10.50
N ALA A 408 21.85 0.80 -10.90
CA ALA A 408 22.94 0.39 -11.80
C ALA A 408 22.60 0.60 -13.27
N ASN A 409 21.31 0.55 -13.62
CA ASN A 409 20.79 0.87 -14.94
C ASN A 409 19.37 1.44 -14.84
N TYR A 410 19.03 2.37 -15.71
CA TYR A 410 17.68 2.92 -15.84
C TYR A 410 17.41 3.33 -17.29
N VAL A 411 16.33 2.83 -17.89
CA VAL A 411 15.99 3.02 -19.32
C VAL A 411 14.48 3.21 -19.47
N THR A 412 14.05 4.39 -19.90
CA THR A 412 12.63 4.80 -19.99
C THR A 412 11.90 4.38 -21.28
N GLU A 413 12.62 3.81 -22.25
CA GLU A 413 12.10 3.41 -23.57
C GLU A 413 12.17 1.88 -23.73
N THR A 414 11.66 1.13 -22.74
CA THR A 414 11.67 -0.34 -22.75
C THR A 414 10.30 -0.89 -23.13
N ASN A 415 10.26 -1.82 -24.08
CA ASN A 415 9.03 -2.52 -24.43
C ASN A 415 8.89 -3.83 -23.65
N ALA A 416 7.77 -4.05 -22.97
CA ALA A 416 7.47 -5.23 -22.15
C ALA A 416 7.61 -6.56 -22.93
N ALA A 417 7.38 -6.57 -24.25
CA ALA A 417 7.58 -7.76 -25.09
C ALA A 417 9.06 -8.21 -25.19
N ASN A 418 10.01 -7.35 -24.78
CA ASN A 418 11.44 -7.67 -24.69
C ASN A 418 11.89 -7.98 -23.24
N VAL A 419 10.96 -7.96 -22.27
CA VAL A 419 11.21 -8.23 -20.86
C VAL A 419 10.76 -9.66 -20.52
N SER A 420 11.64 -10.44 -19.90
CA SER A 420 11.27 -11.74 -19.34
C SER A 420 10.79 -11.54 -17.90
N PHE A 421 9.49 -11.64 -17.63
CA PHE A 421 8.93 -11.49 -16.28
C PHE A 421 9.18 -12.73 -15.41
N ASP A 422 9.35 -12.50 -14.11
CA ASP A 422 9.37 -13.56 -13.10
C ASP A 422 7.96 -13.77 -12.53
N LEU A 423 7.36 -14.91 -12.87
CA LEU A 423 5.98 -15.26 -12.51
C LEU A 423 5.91 -16.19 -11.28
N GLU A 424 7.02 -16.74 -10.81
CA GLU A 424 7.01 -17.65 -9.64
C GLU A 424 6.92 -16.88 -8.29
N ASN A 425 7.10 -15.56 -8.33
CA ASN A 425 7.00 -14.64 -7.18
C ASN A 425 5.69 -13.81 -7.15
N TRP A 426 4.64 -14.22 -7.88
CA TRP A 426 3.32 -13.54 -7.94
C TRP A 426 2.18 -14.26 -7.17
N ASP A 427 2.47 -15.40 -6.54
CA ASP A 427 1.45 -16.26 -5.92
C ASP A 427 1.40 -16.10 -4.37
N GLU A 428 0.57 -15.17 -3.88
CA GLU A 428 0.16 -15.11 -2.45
C GLU A 428 -1.39 -15.16 -2.32
N GLU A 429 -1.90 -15.95 -1.36
CA GLU A 429 -3.30 -15.89 -0.88
C GLU A 429 -3.38 -14.86 0.27
N TRP A 430 -4.38 -13.97 0.21
CA TRP A 430 -4.59 -12.90 1.20
C TRP A 430 -5.88 -13.11 2.00
N ASP A 431 -5.93 -12.55 3.22
CA ASP A 431 -7.11 -12.58 4.06
C ASP A 431 -8.09 -11.45 3.66
N THR A 432 -9.18 -11.82 2.99
CA THR A 432 -10.23 -10.89 2.53
C THR A 432 -11.33 -10.64 3.56
N SER A 433 -11.20 -11.14 4.80
CA SER A 433 -12.25 -11.08 5.84
C SER A 433 -12.65 -9.68 6.32
N TRP A 434 -11.91 -8.64 5.93
CA TRP A 434 -12.21 -7.24 6.18
C TRP A 434 -13.19 -6.62 5.17
N ALA A 435 -13.45 -7.29 4.04
CA ALA A 435 -14.32 -6.77 2.99
C ALA A 435 -15.79 -7.17 3.19
N ALA A 436 -16.71 -6.25 2.89
CA ALA A 436 -18.15 -6.48 3.07
C ALA A 436 -18.75 -7.39 1.99
N GLU A 437 -19.39 -8.50 2.38
CA GLU A 437 -20.21 -9.32 1.48
C GLU A 437 -21.57 -8.66 1.20
N GLU A 438 -21.95 -8.48 -0.08
CA GLU A 438 -23.35 -8.47 -0.49
C GLU A 438 -23.61 -9.17 -1.84
N GLY A 439 -24.69 -9.96 -1.88
CA GLY A 439 -25.52 -10.05 -3.08
C GLY A 439 -25.20 -11.12 -4.14
N ALA A 440 -25.33 -12.41 -3.80
CA ALA A 440 -25.17 -13.52 -4.74
C ALA A 440 -25.94 -13.38 -6.09
N ALA A 441 -25.21 -13.49 -7.20
CA ALA A 441 -25.75 -13.71 -8.55
C ALA A 441 -25.50 -15.17 -9.01
N SER A 442 -26.51 -15.78 -9.62
CA SER A 442 -26.68 -17.23 -9.81
C SER A 442 -25.56 -18.00 -10.53
N GLU A 443 -25.29 -19.21 -10.03
CA GLU A 443 -24.44 -20.27 -10.60
C GLU A 443 -24.61 -20.53 -12.11
N GLY A 444 -23.50 -20.87 -12.76
CA GLY A 444 -23.48 -21.56 -14.05
C GLY A 444 -22.09 -22.11 -14.40
N GLU A 445 -21.83 -23.38 -14.10
CA GLU A 445 -20.57 -24.05 -14.50
C GLU A 445 -20.41 -24.13 -16.04
N PRO A 446 -19.18 -23.92 -16.54
CA PRO A 446 -18.73 -24.53 -17.77
C PRO A 446 -17.44 -25.35 -17.58
N THR A 447 -17.50 -26.64 -17.85
CA THR A 447 -16.32 -27.51 -17.95
C THR A 447 -15.59 -27.30 -19.28
N ALA A 448 -14.27 -27.03 -19.30
CA ALA A 448 -13.32 -27.64 -20.24
C ALA A 448 -11.85 -27.21 -20.04
N GLN A 449 -10.95 -28.12 -20.37
CA GLN A 449 -9.49 -27.98 -20.38
C GLN A 449 -8.96 -26.87 -21.30
N GLY A 450 -8.08 -26.02 -20.74
CA GLY A 450 -6.78 -25.65 -21.29
C GLY A 450 -6.67 -25.09 -22.71
N ASP A 451 -6.59 -23.75 -22.80
CA ASP A 451 -5.71 -23.05 -23.74
C ASP A 451 -5.23 -21.74 -23.09
N SER A 452 -4.01 -21.28 -23.41
CA SER A 452 -3.36 -20.15 -22.73
C SER A 452 -3.54 -18.84 -23.52
N SER A 453 -4.75 -18.28 -23.48
CA SER A 453 -5.04 -16.97 -24.06
C SER A 453 -6.26 -16.31 -23.40
N ILE A 454 -6.07 -15.18 -22.72
CA ILE A 454 -7.14 -14.36 -22.14
C ILE A 454 -7.63 -13.39 -23.22
N PHE A 455 -8.93 -13.39 -23.52
CA PHE A 455 -9.60 -12.50 -24.47
C PHE A 455 -10.76 -11.77 -23.78
N CYS A 456 -10.99 -10.51 -24.14
CA CYS A 456 -12.18 -9.73 -23.77
C CYS A 456 -12.64 -8.85 -24.97
N GLU A 457 -13.91 -8.47 -25.02
CA GLU A 457 -14.57 -7.69 -26.09
C GLU A 457 -15.10 -6.31 -25.60
N ASP A 458 -15.71 -5.50 -26.48
CA ASP A 458 -16.14 -4.09 -26.28
C ASP A 458 -17.67 -3.88 -26.22
N GLU A 459 -18.17 -2.79 -25.60
CA GLU A 459 -19.08 -1.81 -26.25
C GLU A 459 -19.45 -0.52 -25.43
N LEU A 460 -19.10 0.64 -26.02
CA LEU A 460 -19.77 1.97 -26.11
C LEU A 460 -20.74 2.57 -25.05
N SER A 461 -20.57 3.89 -24.80
CA SER A 461 -21.55 5.01 -24.94
C SER A 461 -21.45 6.16 -23.90
N THR A 462 -21.96 7.36 -24.26
CA THR A 462 -21.47 8.72 -23.88
C THR A 462 -22.50 9.65 -23.19
N GLU A 463 -22.06 10.63 -22.35
CA GLU A 463 -22.30 12.11 -22.48
C GLU A 463 -22.12 13.00 -21.19
N ARG A 464 -21.19 13.99 -21.28
CA ARG A 464 -21.31 15.45 -20.91
C ARG A 464 -21.47 16.02 -19.47
N SER A 465 -20.32 16.48 -18.91
CA SER A 465 -19.87 17.91 -18.76
C SER A 465 -20.30 18.90 -17.63
N ASN A 466 -19.27 19.46 -16.95
CA ASN A 466 -19.04 20.87 -16.45
C ASN A 466 -19.83 21.41 -15.20
N ARG A 467 -19.24 22.11 -14.19
CA ARG A 467 -18.05 23.01 -14.23
C ARG A 467 -17.37 23.48 -12.89
N ALA A 468 -16.14 23.00 -12.62
CA ALA A 468 -14.96 23.71 -12.00
C ALA A 468 -15.04 24.06 -10.47
N ALA A 469 -14.08 23.82 -9.51
CA ALA A 469 -12.63 24.13 -9.24
C ALA A 469 -12.30 24.83 -7.84
N ARG A 470 -11.30 24.42 -7.01
CA ARG A 470 -10.28 25.29 -6.31
C ARG A 470 -10.44 26.02 -4.91
N TYR A 471 -9.79 25.53 -3.82
CA TYR A 471 -8.88 26.29 -2.88
C TYR A 471 -7.64 25.47 -2.37
N LEU A 472 -6.43 25.71 -2.90
CA LEU A 472 -5.07 25.24 -2.47
C LEU A 472 -4.09 26.02 -3.40
N PRO A 473 -3.04 26.78 -3.02
CA PRO A 473 -2.26 27.67 -3.92
C PRO A 473 -2.65 27.81 -5.44
N PHE A 474 -2.14 26.98 -6.35
CA PHE A 474 -2.47 26.94 -7.80
C PHE A 474 -3.88 26.41 -8.12
N LEU A 475 -4.44 25.64 -7.19
CA LEU A 475 -5.86 25.39 -7.04
C LEU A 475 -6.56 26.51 -6.21
N ILE A 476 -6.22 27.81 -6.26
CA ILE A 476 -7.06 28.91 -5.71
C ILE A 476 -7.76 29.67 -6.84
N GLY A 477 -9.10 29.71 -6.84
CA GLY A 477 -9.84 30.29 -7.98
C GLY A 477 -11.38 30.20 -8.02
N ASP A 478 -12.04 30.35 -6.87
CA ASP A 478 -13.46 30.77 -6.71
C ASP A 478 -14.59 29.83 -7.20
N ARG A 479 -14.53 28.57 -6.75
CA ARG A 479 -15.46 27.47 -7.10
C ARG A 479 -15.32 26.26 -6.10
N ARG A 480 -15.62 25.00 -6.48
CA ARG A 480 -15.29 23.76 -5.68
C ARG A 480 -14.74 22.56 -6.50
N ASN A 481 -13.71 21.80 -6.03
CA ASN A 481 -13.23 20.43 -6.46
C ASN A 481 -13.68 19.82 -7.83
N THR A 482 -12.87 19.85 -8.89
CA THR A 482 -13.18 19.16 -10.17
C THR A 482 -11.92 19.00 -11.04
N VAL A 483 -11.39 17.79 -11.14
CA VAL A 483 -10.52 17.38 -12.27
C VAL A 483 -11.42 17.30 -13.50
N LYS A 484 -10.97 17.77 -14.67
CA LYS A 484 -11.77 17.61 -15.90
C LYS A 484 -11.67 16.17 -16.39
N VAL A 485 -12.56 15.34 -15.90
CA VAL A 485 -12.53 13.95 -16.29
C VAL A 485 -13.13 13.74 -17.69
N LYS A 486 -12.29 13.28 -18.64
CA LYS A 486 -12.76 12.78 -19.93
C LYS A 486 -13.15 11.31 -19.81
N THR A 487 -14.45 11.05 -19.89
CA THR A 487 -15.00 9.69 -19.92
C THR A 487 -14.80 9.03 -21.29
N ASN A 488 -13.64 8.44 -21.54
CA ASN A 488 -13.43 7.47 -22.64
C ASN A 488 -13.13 6.09 -22.04
N ARG A 489 -14.08 5.15 -22.24
CA ARG A 489 -13.98 3.78 -21.70
C ARG A 489 -12.82 3.01 -22.33
N ASN A 490 -12.33 2.02 -21.57
CA ASN A 490 -11.40 0.93 -21.89
C ASN A 490 -10.04 1.05 -21.21
N ALA A 491 -9.98 0.66 -19.94
CA ALA A 491 -8.76 0.20 -19.27
C ALA A 491 -8.78 -1.34 -19.24
N ARG A 492 -7.62 -1.98 -19.44
CA ARG A 492 -7.39 -3.40 -19.17
C ARG A 492 -6.02 -3.53 -18.53
N SER A 493 -5.96 -4.08 -17.32
CA SER A 493 -4.69 -4.47 -16.71
C SER A 493 -4.30 -5.86 -17.21
N CYS A 494 -3.36 -5.91 -18.14
CA CYS A 494 -2.69 -7.13 -18.61
C CYS A 494 -1.30 -6.75 -19.13
N VAL A 495 -0.23 -7.06 -18.40
CA VAL A 495 1.15 -6.86 -18.88
C VAL A 495 1.52 -7.96 -19.86
N SER A 496 0.97 -7.89 -21.08
CA SER A 496 1.35 -8.76 -22.20
C SER A 496 1.16 -8.04 -23.53
N GLY A 497 2.19 -8.06 -24.38
CA GLY A 497 2.19 -7.31 -25.64
C GLY A 497 3.08 -6.08 -25.58
N ALA A 498 2.92 -5.20 -26.57
CA ALA A 498 3.91 -4.16 -26.91
C ALA A 498 3.87 -2.91 -26.01
N THR A 499 3.61 -3.07 -24.71
CA THR A 499 3.53 -1.97 -23.72
C THR A 499 4.90 -1.32 -23.53
N GLU A 500 5.01 -0.01 -23.75
CA GLU A 500 6.22 0.75 -23.42
C GLU A 500 6.25 1.11 -21.94
N GLY A 501 7.42 1.46 -21.41
CA GLY A 501 7.65 1.69 -20.00
C GLY A 501 9.13 1.75 -19.63
N ALA A 502 9.42 1.94 -18.36
CA ALA A 502 10.79 2.01 -17.86
C ALA A 502 11.28 0.67 -17.30
N LEU A 503 12.59 0.46 -17.38
CA LEU A 503 13.31 -0.68 -16.83
C LEU A 503 14.43 -0.16 -15.93
N ALA A 504 14.36 -0.47 -14.63
CA ALA A 504 15.39 -0.16 -13.64
C ALA A 504 16.12 -1.44 -13.22
N THR A 505 17.39 -1.32 -12.85
CA THR A 505 18.13 -2.40 -12.18
C THR A 505 18.76 -1.83 -10.92
N PHE A 506 18.30 -2.34 -9.78
CA PHE A 506 18.77 -2.01 -8.44
C PHE A 506 19.78 -3.08 -8.00
N GLU A 507 21.04 -2.70 -7.88
CA GLU A 507 22.09 -3.51 -7.26
C GLU A 507 22.00 -3.36 -5.73
N ASP A 508 21.19 -4.19 -5.09
CA ASP A 508 21.29 -4.52 -3.66
C ASP A 508 20.94 -5.99 -3.42
N PRO A 509 21.74 -6.76 -2.65
CA PRO A 509 21.38 -8.14 -2.34
C PRO A 509 20.12 -8.25 -1.47
N ASN A 510 19.73 -7.23 -0.70
CA ASN A 510 18.62 -7.27 0.24
C ASN A 510 17.44 -6.39 -0.19
N LEU A 511 17.22 -6.17 -1.49
CA LEU A 511 16.09 -5.37 -1.97
C LEU A 511 14.74 -5.92 -1.44
N SER A 512 13.86 -5.05 -0.94
CA SER A 512 12.64 -5.43 -0.21
C SER A 512 11.35 -4.86 -0.78
N LEU A 513 11.41 -3.68 -1.40
CA LEU A 513 10.29 -3.02 -2.06
C LEU A 513 10.81 -2.34 -3.33
N VAL A 514 10.08 -2.48 -4.43
CA VAL A 514 10.23 -1.59 -5.59
C VAL A 514 8.85 -1.14 -6.05
N ARG A 515 8.60 0.17 -5.96
CA ARG A 515 7.36 0.82 -6.40
C ARG A 515 7.65 1.90 -7.42
N THR A 516 6.68 2.23 -8.26
CA THR A 516 6.73 3.39 -9.16
C THR A 516 5.80 4.47 -8.63
N ILE A 517 6.36 5.64 -8.35
CA ILE A 517 5.65 6.79 -7.80
C ILE A 517 5.44 7.79 -8.94
N TYR A 518 4.19 8.08 -9.26
CA TYR A 518 3.76 9.07 -10.24
C TYR A 518 3.29 10.33 -9.51
N GLY A 519 3.62 11.48 -10.08
CA GLY A 519 3.48 12.76 -9.40
C GLY A 519 3.83 13.96 -10.27
N ILE A 520 4.03 15.10 -9.62
CA ILE A 520 4.45 16.36 -10.24
C ILE A 520 5.63 16.90 -9.42
N SER A 521 6.72 17.31 -10.10
CA SER A 521 7.84 17.99 -9.44
C SER A 521 7.74 19.51 -9.49
N GLU A 522 8.21 20.17 -8.43
CA GLU A 522 8.36 21.62 -8.34
C GLU A 522 9.75 21.98 -7.75
N GLU A 523 10.42 23.00 -8.31
CA GLU A 523 11.70 23.50 -7.81
C GLU A 523 11.53 24.60 -6.76
N TYR A 524 12.10 24.39 -5.57
CA TYR A 524 12.17 25.35 -4.46
C TYR A 524 13.63 25.72 -4.13
N GLU A 525 13.85 26.75 -3.27
CA GLU A 525 15.22 27.13 -2.85
C GLU A 525 15.94 26.03 -2.05
N GLU A 526 15.19 25.09 -1.46
CA GLU A 526 15.68 24.03 -0.56
C GLU A 526 15.75 22.64 -1.24
N GLY A 527 15.21 22.49 -2.45
CA GLY A 527 15.26 21.25 -3.24
C GLY A 527 14.12 21.15 -4.25
N THR A 528 14.10 20.05 -5.02
CA THR A 528 12.97 19.68 -5.89
C THR A 528 12.01 18.80 -5.11
N TYR A 529 10.79 19.27 -4.86
CA TYR A 529 9.75 18.52 -4.17
C TYR A 529 8.89 17.77 -5.19
N PHE A 530 8.58 16.50 -4.91
CA PHE A 530 7.76 15.65 -5.76
C PHE A 530 6.46 15.29 -5.04
N SER A 531 5.35 15.86 -5.50
CA SER A 531 4.01 15.60 -4.96
C SER A 531 3.44 14.32 -5.56
N VAL A 532 3.12 13.35 -4.71
CA VAL A 532 2.58 12.05 -5.11
C VAL A 532 1.14 12.19 -5.60
N ILE A 533 0.79 11.36 -6.59
CA ILE A 533 -0.55 11.33 -7.21
C ILE A 533 -1.04 9.89 -7.31
N ALA A 534 -0.17 8.97 -7.69
CA ALA A 534 -0.48 7.58 -7.86
C ALA A 534 0.76 6.73 -7.60
N GLU A 535 0.63 5.61 -6.90
CA GLU A 535 1.70 4.63 -6.81
C GLU A 535 1.26 3.28 -7.36
N LEU A 536 2.14 2.69 -8.17
CA LEU A 536 1.94 1.40 -8.81
C LEU A 536 3.10 0.47 -8.45
N ASN A 537 2.81 -0.81 -8.28
CA ASN A 537 3.85 -1.81 -8.09
C ASN A 537 4.78 -1.88 -9.31
N ALA A 538 6.08 -2.11 -9.11
CA ALA A 538 7.00 -2.38 -10.21
C ALA A 538 7.13 -3.89 -10.42
N TYR A 539 7.10 -4.34 -11.68
CA TYR A 539 7.04 -5.76 -12.03
C TYR A 539 8.45 -6.37 -12.09
N PRO A 540 8.78 -7.37 -11.24
CA PRO A 540 10.10 -8.00 -11.27
C PRO A 540 10.33 -8.78 -12.58
N THR A 541 11.59 -8.80 -13.03
CA THR A 541 12.02 -9.57 -14.22
C THR A 541 12.91 -10.74 -13.81
N GLN A 542 13.16 -11.67 -14.73
CA GLN A 542 14.07 -12.81 -14.55
C GLN A 542 15.54 -12.39 -14.40
N ALA A 543 15.87 -11.10 -14.57
CA ALA A 543 17.17 -10.56 -14.23
C ALA A 543 17.14 -10.06 -12.77
N GLU A 544 18.04 -10.59 -11.94
CA GLU A 544 18.16 -10.24 -10.52
C GLU A 544 18.26 -8.72 -10.31
N GLY A 545 17.44 -8.18 -9.40
CA GLY A 545 17.37 -6.75 -9.10
C GLY A 545 16.72 -5.88 -10.20
N GLN A 546 16.22 -6.45 -11.29
CA GLN A 546 15.62 -5.70 -12.38
C GLN A 546 14.09 -5.67 -12.31
N TYR A 547 13.53 -4.49 -12.52
CA TYR A 547 12.10 -4.21 -12.45
C TYR A 547 11.66 -3.40 -13.67
N PHE A 548 10.50 -3.74 -14.21
CA PHE A 548 9.82 -3.03 -15.27
C PHE A 548 8.61 -2.29 -14.69
N THR A 549 8.38 -1.06 -15.12
CA THR A 549 7.11 -0.37 -14.88
C THR A 549 6.53 0.06 -16.22
N PRO A 550 5.24 -0.25 -16.52
CA PRO A 550 4.61 0.23 -17.73
C PRO A 550 4.52 1.75 -17.70
N GLU A 551 4.49 2.37 -18.87
CA GLU A 551 4.08 3.76 -18.96
C GLU A 551 2.65 3.90 -18.43
N TRP A 552 2.43 4.87 -17.54
CA TRP A 552 1.12 5.11 -16.96
C TRP A 552 0.23 5.82 -17.98
N ASP A 553 -0.91 5.23 -18.31
CA ASP A 553 -1.91 5.78 -19.22
C ASP A 553 -2.69 6.97 -18.61
N GLN A 554 -2.13 7.64 -17.60
CA GLN A 554 -2.68 8.74 -16.79
C GLN A 554 -4.12 8.51 -16.28
N ARG A 555 -4.61 7.26 -16.30
CA ARG A 555 -5.89 6.93 -15.70
C ARG A 555 -5.70 6.64 -14.24
N TRP A 556 -6.59 7.17 -13.41
CA TRP A 556 -6.58 6.88 -11.98
C TRP A 556 -7.98 6.75 -11.40
N TYR A 557 -8.04 6.19 -10.19
CA TYR A 557 -9.29 6.03 -9.50
C TYR A 557 -9.82 7.38 -9.00
N THR A 558 -11.09 7.58 -9.29
CA THR A 558 -11.90 8.68 -8.79
C THR A 558 -13.12 8.13 -8.08
N ILE A 559 -13.69 8.92 -7.17
CA ILE A 559 -14.89 8.58 -6.42
C ILE A 559 -15.96 9.66 -6.63
N LYS A 560 -17.20 9.23 -6.87
CA LYS A 560 -18.37 10.11 -6.95
C LYS A 560 -19.36 9.76 -5.83
N VAL A 561 -19.34 10.58 -4.79
CA VAL A 561 -20.21 10.43 -3.59
C VAL A 561 -21.44 11.33 -3.60
N ASN A 562 -21.55 12.26 -4.56
CA ASN A 562 -22.66 13.19 -4.65
C ASN A 562 -22.99 13.58 -6.11
N ALA A 563 -23.86 14.58 -6.29
CA ALA A 563 -24.31 15.02 -7.61
C ALA A 563 -23.26 15.84 -8.42
N ASP A 564 -22.15 16.24 -7.81
CA ASP A 564 -21.08 17.06 -8.43
C ASP A 564 -20.15 16.20 -9.33
N GLU A 565 -18.98 16.69 -9.74
CA GLU A 565 -18.03 15.93 -10.58
C GLU A 565 -17.23 14.89 -9.76
N SER A 566 -16.55 13.95 -10.41
CA SER A 566 -15.73 12.94 -9.74
C SER A 566 -14.57 13.58 -8.96
N ILE A 567 -14.27 13.06 -7.76
CA ILE A 567 -13.15 13.48 -6.91
C ILE A 567 -11.95 12.56 -7.23
N PHE A 568 -10.78 13.13 -7.50
CA PHE A 568 -9.53 12.37 -7.62
C PHE A 568 -9.13 11.79 -6.26
N MET A 569 -8.68 10.53 -6.23
CA MET A 569 -8.18 9.87 -5.04
C MET A 569 -6.67 9.67 -5.15
N PRO A 570 -5.82 10.35 -4.35
CA PRO A 570 -4.45 9.91 -4.17
C PRO A 570 -4.47 8.54 -3.50
N LEU A 571 -3.92 7.53 -4.18
CA LEU A 571 -3.84 6.17 -3.64
C LEU A 571 -2.41 5.65 -3.81
N TYR A 572 -1.94 4.90 -2.82
CA TYR A 572 -0.74 4.08 -2.94
C TYR A 572 -1.12 2.59 -3.06
N PHE A 573 -0.23 1.82 -3.68
CA PHE A 573 -0.35 0.37 -3.77
C PHE A 573 0.06 -0.26 -2.42
N GLU A 574 -0.83 -1.04 -1.80
CA GLU A 574 -0.56 -1.70 -0.51
C GLU A 574 -0.15 -3.18 -0.69
N ASP A 575 -0.89 -3.93 -1.52
CA ASP A 575 -0.60 -5.35 -1.77
C ASP A 575 -1.29 -5.92 -3.04
N GLN A 576 -0.95 -7.16 -3.42
CA GLN A 576 -1.62 -7.91 -4.50
C GLN A 576 -1.69 -9.41 -4.15
N TYR A 577 -2.83 -10.03 -4.47
CA TYR A 577 -3.10 -11.44 -4.15
C TYR A 577 -3.92 -12.13 -5.25
N GLN A 578 -3.99 -13.45 -5.21
CA GLN A 578 -4.89 -14.24 -6.06
C GLN A 578 -5.97 -14.94 -5.25
N GLU A 579 -7.21 -14.92 -5.75
CA GLU A 579 -8.31 -15.72 -5.21
C GLU A 579 -9.06 -16.40 -6.37
N ASN A 580 -9.33 -17.70 -6.26
CA ASN A 580 -10.02 -18.51 -7.28
C ASN A 580 -9.41 -18.44 -8.71
N GLY A 581 -8.13 -18.09 -8.83
CA GLY A 581 -7.43 -17.93 -10.12
C GLY A 581 -7.65 -16.57 -10.79
N GLN A 582 -8.06 -15.56 -10.03
CA GLN A 582 -8.15 -14.16 -10.43
C GLN A 582 -7.30 -13.29 -9.50
N THR A 583 -6.54 -12.36 -10.07
CA THR A 583 -5.67 -11.44 -9.35
C THR A 583 -6.44 -10.21 -8.85
N TYR A 584 -6.12 -9.77 -7.64
CA TYR A 584 -6.66 -8.59 -6.99
C TYR A 584 -5.54 -7.71 -6.46
N SER A 585 -5.62 -6.40 -6.71
CA SER A 585 -4.71 -5.40 -6.14
C SER A 585 -5.43 -4.56 -5.09
N VAL A 586 -4.74 -4.26 -3.99
CA VAL A 586 -5.23 -3.41 -2.92
C VAL A 586 -4.57 -2.04 -3.02
N TYR A 587 -5.40 -1.01 -3.18
CA TYR A 587 -4.98 0.39 -3.19
C TYR A 587 -5.56 1.12 -1.98
N VAL A 588 -4.79 2.04 -1.39
CA VAL A 588 -5.16 2.73 -0.15
C VAL A 588 -4.95 4.23 -0.28
N GLY A 589 -5.92 5.01 0.18
CA GLY A 589 -5.83 6.46 0.27
C GLY A 589 -6.05 6.96 1.69
N GLU A 590 -5.25 7.94 2.09
CA GLU A 590 -5.39 8.68 3.36
C GLU A 590 -6.51 9.72 3.27
N ILE A 591 -7.47 9.68 4.20
CA ILE A 591 -8.60 10.60 4.28
C ILE A 591 -8.85 11.12 5.70
N ASP A 592 -9.33 12.35 5.82
CA ASP A 592 -10.19 12.75 6.93
C ASP A 592 -11.60 12.24 6.64
N TYR A 593 -12.14 11.42 7.53
CA TYR A 593 -13.50 10.88 7.49
C TYR A 593 -14.35 11.55 8.58
N TYR A 594 -15.48 12.10 8.16
CA TYR A 594 -16.41 12.84 9.01
C TYR A 594 -17.68 11.99 9.13
N ASP A 595 -17.77 11.17 10.18
CA ASP A 595 -18.93 10.32 10.44
C ASP A 595 -20.14 11.18 10.81
N SER A 596 -21.22 11.05 10.04
CA SER A 596 -22.45 11.82 10.24
C SER A 596 -23.27 11.42 11.47
N GLU A 597 -23.01 10.24 12.05
CA GLU A 597 -23.66 9.75 13.26
C GLU A 597 -22.86 10.11 14.54
N LYS A 598 -21.65 10.68 14.39
CA LYS A 598 -20.72 10.98 15.49
C LYS A 598 -20.77 12.45 15.95
N ASP A 599 -20.93 12.66 17.26
CA ASP A 599 -20.96 13.99 17.87
C ASP A 599 -19.54 14.41 18.32
N TYR A 600 -18.74 14.89 17.37
CA TYR A 600 -17.37 15.34 17.61
C TYR A 600 -17.25 16.47 18.67
N GLU A 601 -18.25 17.36 18.78
CA GLU A 601 -18.27 18.40 19.82
C GLU A 601 -18.44 17.79 21.22
N ALA A 602 -19.32 16.79 21.37
CA ALA A 602 -19.52 16.09 22.64
C ALA A 602 -18.32 15.21 23.03
N LEU A 603 -17.57 14.71 22.05
CA LEU A 603 -16.35 13.91 22.24
C LEU A 603 -15.10 14.75 22.53
N GLY A 604 -15.17 16.08 22.43
CA GLY A 604 -14.07 16.98 22.79
C GLY A 604 -12.93 17.06 21.76
N TYR A 605 -13.20 16.73 20.50
CA TYR A 605 -12.23 16.87 19.41
C TYR A 605 -12.06 18.35 19.03
N ASP A 606 -10.81 18.81 18.88
CA ASP A 606 -10.51 20.16 18.36
C ASP A 606 -10.77 20.30 16.84
N PHE A 607 -10.83 19.18 16.12
CA PHE A 607 -11.15 19.10 14.69
C PHE A 607 -12.14 17.93 14.44
N PRO A 608 -13.27 18.15 13.72
CA PRO A 608 -14.40 17.21 13.73
C PRO A 608 -14.30 16.11 12.66
N ALA A 609 -13.17 15.41 12.61
CA ALA A 609 -12.93 14.27 11.73
C ALA A 609 -12.14 13.18 12.45
N ASP A 610 -12.20 11.96 11.94
CA ASP A 610 -11.24 10.90 12.23
C ASP A 610 -10.34 10.70 11.01
N TYR A 611 -9.04 10.50 11.24
CA TYR A 611 -8.17 10.02 10.19
C TYR A 611 -8.63 8.61 9.75
N ALA A 612 -8.50 8.26 8.48
CA ALA A 612 -8.91 6.97 7.97
C ALA A 612 -8.19 6.56 6.69
N LEU A 613 -8.11 5.25 6.48
CA LEU A 613 -7.62 4.62 5.25
C LEU A 613 -8.81 4.13 4.43
N LEU A 614 -9.01 4.74 3.25
CA LEU A 614 -9.92 4.22 2.23
C LEU A 614 -9.20 3.15 1.41
N ARG A 615 -9.53 1.88 1.65
CA ARG A 615 -9.03 0.73 0.89
C ARG A 615 -9.96 0.38 -0.27
N LEU A 616 -9.39 0.08 -1.43
CA LEU A 616 -10.07 -0.44 -2.62
C LEU A 616 -9.46 -1.79 -2.99
N VAL A 617 -10.30 -2.82 -3.15
CA VAL A 617 -9.92 -4.06 -3.84
C VAL A 617 -10.28 -3.92 -5.30
N VAL A 618 -9.28 -4.09 -6.16
CA VAL A 618 -9.36 -3.91 -7.61
C VAL A 618 -9.09 -5.24 -8.30
N ASN A 619 -9.95 -5.65 -9.23
CA ASN A 619 -9.75 -6.88 -10.00
C ASN A 619 -8.86 -6.67 -11.25
N GLU A 620 -8.51 -7.75 -11.96
CA GLU A 620 -7.76 -7.71 -13.23
C GLU A 620 -8.37 -6.81 -14.31
N SER A 621 -9.69 -6.60 -14.30
CA SER A 621 -10.38 -5.68 -15.23
C SER A 621 -10.34 -4.21 -14.77
N SER A 622 -9.58 -3.91 -13.71
CA SER A 622 -9.46 -2.58 -13.10
C SER A 622 -10.79 -2.04 -12.53
N GLU A 623 -11.69 -2.95 -12.14
CA GLU A 623 -12.94 -2.62 -11.46
C GLU A 623 -12.74 -2.73 -9.95
N VAL A 624 -13.21 -1.73 -9.19
CA VAL A 624 -13.28 -1.80 -7.73
C VAL A 624 -14.39 -2.79 -7.36
N THR A 625 -14.01 -3.97 -6.86
CA THR A 625 -14.95 -5.03 -6.47
C THR A 625 -15.43 -4.85 -5.02
N GLN A 626 -14.56 -4.32 -4.16
CA GLN A 626 -14.83 -4.06 -2.76
C GLN A 626 -14.14 -2.75 -2.35
N TYR A 627 -14.69 -2.06 -1.37
CA TYR A 627 -14.03 -0.93 -0.73
C TYR A 627 -14.35 -0.91 0.76
N GLY A 628 -13.54 -0.18 1.53
CA GLY A 628 -13.70 -0.08 2.97
C GLY A 628 -12.99 1.13 3.56
N ILE A 629 -13.57 1.72 4.60
CA ILE A 629 -12.98 2.81 5.37
C ILE A 629 -12.53 2.23 6.70
N GLN A 630 -11.23 2.21 6.98
CA GLN A 630 -10.72 1.89 8.31
C GLN A 630 -10.25 3.17 8.96
N THR A 631 -10.96 3.65 9.98
CA THR A 631 -10.50 4.82 10.75
C THR A 631 -9.18 4.49 11.45
N TYR A 632 -8.41 5.51 11.81
CA TYR A 632 -7.28 5.33 12.69
C TYR A 632 -7.09 6.54 13.58
N LYS A 633 -6.36 6.35 14.68
CA LYS A 633 -6.02 7.42 15.62
C LYS A 633 -4.51 7.56 15.71
N LEU A 634 -4.00 8.78 15.57
CA LEU A 634 -2.65 9.13 16.00
C LEU A 634 -2.66 9.22 17.53
N GLN A 635 -2.20 8.18 18.20
CA GLN A 635 -2.10 8.17 19.65
C GLN A 635 -0.71 8.62 20.10
N PHE A 636 -0.66 9.73 20.81
CA PHE A 636 0.53 10.27 21.46
C PHE A 636 0.54 9.77 22.92
N ARG A 637 1.69 9.36 23.46
CA ARG A 637 1.76 8.85 24.86
C ARG A 637 1.76 9.95 25.92
N ASP A 638 2.29 11.12 25.60
CA ASP A 638 2.35 12.28 26.49
C ASP A 638 2.51 13.58 25.67
N GLU A 639 2.54 14.73 26.36
CA GLU A 639 2.64 16.07 25.74
C GLU A 639 4.01 16.34 25.08
N ASP A 640 5.03 15.49 25.30
CA ASP A 640 6.36 15.57 24.68
C ASP A 640 6.54 14.53 23.53
N ASP A 641 5.49 13.80 23.15
CA ASP A 641 5.48 12.82 22.04
C ASP A 641 5.11 13.52 20.72
N GLU A 642 6.10 13.93 19.92
CA GLU A 642 5.91 14.63 18.64
C GLU A 642 5.65 13.68 17.44
N GLU A 643 5.84 12.36 17.60
CA GLU A 643 5.67 11.37 16.50
C GLU A 643 4.38 10.55 16.61
N GLY A 644 3.97 10.19 17.83
CA GLY A 644 2.79 9.36 18.07
C GLY A 644 2.88 7.94 17.51
N TYR A 645 1.73 7.28 17.33
CA TYR A 645 1.59 6.04 16.58
C TYR A 645 0.19 5.87 16.03
N ILE A 646 0.10 5.35 14.80
CA ILE A 646 -1.15 5.07 14.09
C ILE A 646 -1.80 3.81 14.68
N LEU A 647 -3.06 3.93 15.10
CA LEU A 647 -3.92 2.82 15.53
C LEU A 647 -5.07 2.61 14.56
N ILE A 648 -4.92 1.65 13.66
CA ILE A 648 -5.89 1.32 12.61
C ILE A 648 -7.04 0.47 13.18
N ASP A 649 -8.25 0.97 13.01
CA ASP A 649 -9.50 0.29 13.26
C ASP A 649 -9.66 -0.88 12.26
N LYS A 650 -9.86 -2.11 12.74
CA LYS A 650 -10.25 -3.26 11.91
C LYS A 650 -11.69 -3.15 11.42
N THR A 651 -12.56 -2.46 12.16
CA THR A 651 -13.95 -2.30 11.72
C THR A 651 -13.97 -1.44 10.48
N THR A 652 -14.14 -2.13 9.36
CA THR A 652 -14.16 -1.55 8.04
C THR A 652 -15.57 -1.00 7.80
N GLU A 653 -15.71 0.31 7.85
CA GLU A 653 -16.97 1.00 7.54
C GLU A 653 -17.16 1.18 6.04
N THR A 654 -18.38 1.58 5.66
CA THR A 654 -18.72 2.09 4.32
C THR A 654 -19.47 3.41 4.48
N PHE A 655 -19.36 4.29 3.48
CA PHE A 655 -19.93 5.63 3.56
C PHE A 655 -21.45 5.63 3.79
N LYS A 656 -21.88 6.27 4.89
CA LYS A 656 -23.27 6.53 5.26
C LYS A 656 -23.76 7.86 4.62
N PRO A 657 -25.08 8.06 4.44
CA PRO A 657 -25.60 9.33 3.95
C PRO A 657 -25.29 10.49 4.92
N ASN A 658 -24.87 11.62 4.37
CA ASN A 658 -24.39 12.84 5.05
C ASN A 658 -22.99 12.75 5.68
N ASP A 659 -22.28 11.61 5.60
CA ASP A 659 -20.85 11.54 5.93
C ASP A 659 -20.06 12.50 5.04
N LYS A 660 -18.83 12.83 5.43
CA LYS A 660 -17.94 13.62 4.57
C LYS A 660 -16.56 13.01 4.51
N LEU A 661 -15.85 13.33 3.44
CA LEU A 661 -14.46 12.94 3.25
C LEU A 661 -13.61 14.07 2.68
N GLN A 662 -12.32 14.01 2.96
CA GLN A 662 -11.28 14.86 2.40
C GLN A 662 -10.00 14.05 2.24
N PHE A 663 -9.42 14.03 1.03
CA PHE A 663 -8.20 13.27 0.73
C PHE A 663 -6.92 14.02 1.06
N PHE A 664 -5.91 13.26 1.48
CA PHE A 664 -4.53 13.70 1.67
C PHE A 664 -3.60 13.03 0.67
N THR A 665 -2.56 13.75 0.27
CA THR A 665 -1.37 13.14 -0.35
C THR A 665 -0.12 13.66 0.35
N TYR A 666 1.04 13.23 -0.12
CA TYR A 666 2.32 13.68 0.40
C TYR A 666 3.29 14.11 -0.68
N ALA A 667 4.33 14.84 -0.28
CA ALA A 667 5.47 15.16 -1.11
C ALA A 667 6.78 14.83 -0.38
N PHE A 668 7.84 14.58 -1.15
CA PHE A 668 9.19 14.37 -0.63
C PHE A 668 10.23 15.11 -1.48
N ASN A 669 11.38 15.41 -0.88
CA ASN A 669 12.47 16.12 -1.55
C ASN A 669 13.34 15.13 -2.36
N LEU A 670 13.32 15.24 -3.69
CA LEU A 670 14.12 14.41 -4.61
C LEU A 670 15.64 14.57 -4.42
N ASN A 671 16.09 15.63 -3.73
CA ASN A 671 17.49 15.87 -3.45
C ASN A 671 17.93 15.38 -2.06
N ASP A 672 16.99 15.08 -1.15
CA ASP A 672 17.30 14.64 0.22
C ASP A 672 16.14 13.83 0.84
N LEU A 673 16.17 12.51 0.63
CA LEU A 673 15.17 11.58 1.18
C LEU A 673 15.26 11.42 2.71
N GLU A 674 16.34 11.86 3.36
CA GLU A 674 16.44 11.83 4.83
C GLU A 674 15.54 12.90 5.49
N THR A 675 14.99 13.86 4.71
CA THR A 675 14.08 14.90 5.21
C THR A 675 12.65 14.42 5.48
N GLY A 676 12.25 13.25 4.96
CA GLY A 676 10.94 12.64 5.19
C GLY A 676 9.85 13.03 4.19
N GLU A 677 8.61 12.60 4.49
CA GLU A 677 7.41 12.85 3.70
C GLU A 677 6.56 13.96 4.37
N GLU A 678 6.16 14.99 3.62
CA GLU A 678 5.27 16.05 4.07
C GLU A 678 3.85 15.83 3.54
N TRP A 679 2.88 15.63 4.45
CA TRP A 679 1.48 15.33 4.12
C TRP A 679 0.60 16.59 4.04
N PHE A 680 -0.33 16.64 3.07
CA PHE A 680 -1.24 17.76 2.86
C PHE A 680 -2.57 17.39 2.19
N GLU A 681 -3.61 18.18 2.49
CA GLU A 681 -4.96 18.07 1.92
C GLU A 681 -4.97 18.37 0.40
N VAL A 682 -5.59 17.52 -0.42
CA VAL A 682 -5.70 17.72 -1.89
C VAL A 682 -7.13 17.88 -2.43
N SER A 683 -8.13 17.70 -1.58
CA SER A 683 -9.54 17.96 -1.92
C SER A 683 -10.19 18.80 -0.85
N GLU A 684 -11.15 19.66 -1.19
CA GLU A 684 -12.07 20.20 -0.19
C GLU A 684 -12.96 19.09 0.40
N VAL A 685 -13.45 19.27 1.63
CA VAL A 685 -14.43 18.36 2.26
C VAL A 685 -15.69 18.20 1.39
N VAL A 686 -16.04 16.96 1.05
CA VAL A 686 -17.23 16.62 0.24
C VAL A 686 -18.19 15.73 1.02
N GLU A 687 -19.48 16.08 0.98
CA GLU A 687 -20.56 15.34 1.63
C GLU A 687 -21.12 14.22 0.75
N VAL A 688 -21.30 13.04 1.34
CA VAL A 688 -21.87 11.84 0.71
C VAL A 688 -23.39 11.96 0.64
N THR A 689 -23.93 12.04 -0.56
CA THR A 689 -25.39 12.13 -0.80
C THR A 689 -25.94 10.99 -1.66
N GLN A 690 -25.09 10.08 -2.11
CA GLN A 690 -25.43 8.86 -2.85
C GLN A 690 -24.45 7.74 -2.49
N VAL A 691 -24.77 6.51 -2.90
CA VAL A 691 -23.80 5.40 -2.86
C VAL A 691 -22.55 5.79 -3.68
N PRO A 692 -21.32 5.58 -3.17
CA PRO A 692 -20.10 5.82 -3.90
C PRO A 692 -20.07 5.10 -5.25
N GLU A 693 -19.72 5.83 -6.30
CA GLU A 693 -19.42 5.27 -7.61
C GLU A 693 -17.92 5.46 -7.88
N PHE A 694 -17.16 4.37 -7.89
CA PHE A 694 -15.73 4.37 -8.20
C PHE A 694 -15.51 4.22 -9.70
N LYS A 695 -14.58 4.98 -10.26
CA LYS A 695 -14.23 4.89 -11.68
C LYS A 695 -12.73 5.06 -11.91
N LEU A 696 -12.18 4.26 -12.80
CA LEU A 696 -10.86 4.49 -13.38
C LEU A 696 -11.02 5.45 -14.58
N GLU A 697 -10.56 6.68 -14.46
CA GLU A 697 -10.78 7.75 -15.44
C GLU A 697 -9.50 8.54 -15.76
N LEU A 698 -9.42 9.14 -16.96
CA LEU A 698 -8.27 9.94 -17.37
C LEU A 698 -8.14 11.22 -16.51
N LEU A 699 -6.98 11.42 -15.89
CA LEU A 699 -6.68 12.61 -15.10
C LEU A 699 -6.16 13.76 -15.98
N GLU A 700 -7.00 14.77 -16.22
CA GLU A 700 -6.55 16.07 -16.73
C GLU A 700 -6.37 17.06 -15.57
N LEU A 701 -5.17 17.09 -14.98
CA LEU A 701 -4.78 18.11 -13.99
C LEU A 701 -4.27 19.39 -14.70
N ALA A 702 -4.54 20.55 -14.10
CA ALA A 702 -4.15 21.84 -14.63
C ALA A 702 -3.79 22.83 -13.50
N ASP A 703 -2.83 23.71 -13.79
CA ASP A 703 -2.25 24.68 -12.85
C ASP A 703 -3.20 25.87 -12.53
N GLU A 704 -2.69 26.94 -11.88
CA GLU A 704 -3.49 28.15 -11.60
C GLU A 704 -3.98 28.88 -12.84
N PHE A 705 -3.23 28.80 -13.94
CA PHE A 705 -3.53 29.49 -15.18
C PHE A 705 -4.44 28.64 -16.10
N GLY A 706 -4.62 27.35 -15.77
CA GLY A 706 -5.40 26.39 -16.52
C GLY A 706 -4.61 25.72 -17.66
N GLU A 707 -3.28 25.78 -17.58
CA GLU A 707 -2.36 25.03 -18.44
C GLU A 707 -2.22 23.60 -17.91
N SER A 708 -2.05 22.61 -18.80
CA SER A 708 -1.94 21.21 -18.40
C SER A 708 -0.66 20.99 -17.61
N VAL A 709 -0.73 20.30 -16.48
CA VAL A 709 0.48 19.88 -15.77
C VAL A 709 1.09 18.66 -16.45
N THR A 710 2.41 18.57 -16.43
CA THR A 710 3.15 17.41 -16.95
C THR A 710 3.35 16.41 -15.82
N PHE A 711 2.74 15.23 -15.94
CA PHE A 711 2.99 14.14 -14.99
C PHE A 711 4.41 13.57 -15.16
N GLN A 712 5.00 13.18 -14.05
CA GLN A 712 6.34 12.61 -13.97
C GLN A 712 6.34 11.37 -13.08
N TYR A 713 7.41 10.59 -13.14
CA TYR A 713 7.54 9.38 -12.34
C TYR A 713 8.99 9.04 -11.99
N VAL A 714 9.13 8.24 -10.94
CA VAL A 714 10.36 7.65 -10.43
C VAL A 714 10.08 6.22 -9.97
N MET A 715 11.03 5.30 -10.11
CA MET A 715 10.99 4.05 -9.34
C MET A 715 11.75 4.24 -8.04
N TYR A 716 11.12 3.88 -6.93
CA TYR A 716 11.70 3.82 -5.59
C TYR A 716 12.05 2.38 -5.27
N GLY A 717 13.32 2.12 -4.99
CA GLY A 717 13.83 0.84 -4.51
C GLY A 717 14.31 0.97 -3.06
N GLU A 718 13.74 0.16 -2.17
CA GLU A 718 14.10 0.11 -0.75
C GLU A 718 14.85 -1.20 -0.46
N ASP A 719 15.98 -1.13 0.25
CA ASP A 719 16.55 -2.35 0.85
C ASP A 719 15.69 -2.82 2.04
N ALA A 720 15.97 -4.02 2.54
CA ALA A 720 15.23 -4.59 3.65
C ALA A 720 15.48 -3.86 5.00
N ASN A 721 16.38 -2.88 5.03
CA ASN A 721 16.74 -2.15 6.24
C ASN A 721 16.10 -0.75 6.27
N GLY A 722 15.31 -0.38 5.25
CA GLY A 722 14.67 0.93 5.09
C GLY A 722 15.51 1.95 4.33
N ASN A 723 16.62 1.54 3.71
CA ASN A 723 17.45 2.45 2.91
C ASN A 723 16.85 2.56 1.49
N GLY A 724 16.26 3.70 1.16
CA GLY A 724 15.65 3.96 -0.14
C GLY A 724 16.58 4.62 -1.17
N VAL A 725 16.36 4.33 -2.45
CA VAL A 725 16.94 5.05 -3.60
C VAL A 725 15.86 5.32 -4.64
N LEU A 726 16.01 6.42 -5.40
CA LEU A 726 15.17 6.75 -6.55
C LEU A 726 15.95 6.62 -7.86
N THR A 727 15.25 6.27 -8.94
CA THR A 727 15.74 6.47 -10.31
C THR A 727 15.72 7.95 -10.71
N ASP A 728 16.34 8.29 -11.84
CA ASP A 728 16.20 9.63 -12.41
C ASP A 728 14.74 9.96 -12.73
N LEU A 729 14.35 11.22 -12.45
CA LEU A 729 13.01 11.74 -12.69
C LEU A 729 12.64 11.69 -14.18
N SER A 730 11.53 11.03 -14.49
CA SER A 730 11.07 10.73 -15.85
C SER A 730 9.72 11.39 -16.13
N THR A 731 9.41 11.61 -17.40
CA THR A 731 8.15 12.25 -17.83
C THR A 731 7.19 11.20 -18.38
N VAL A 732 5.91 11.29 -18.02
CA VAL A 732 4.83 10.45 -18.58
C VAL A 732 4.39 11.06 -19.92
N ALA A 733 4.26 10.27 -20.98
CA ALA A 733 3.76 10.78 -22.27
C ALA A 733 2.32 11.33 -22.16
N GLU A 734 2.01 12.37 -22.93
CA GLU A 734 0.68 12.98 -22.94
C GLU A 734 -0.37 12.10 -23.63
N ASN A 735 -1.48 11.82 -22.94
CA ASN A 735 -2.61 11.11 -23.55
C ASN A 735 -3.34 11.96 -24.58
N GLY A 736 -3.25 11.54 -25.85
CA GLY A 736 -4.16 12.01 -26.90
C GLY A 736 -5.61 11.62 -26.60
N ASP A 737 -6.53 12.54 -26.89
CA ASP A 737 -7.99 12.32 -26.78
C ASP A 737 -8.43 11.09 -27.60
N GLY A 738 -8.77 10.01 -26.89
CA GLY A 738 -8.98 8.70 -27.48
C GLY A 738 -10.21 8.58 -28.38
N THR A 739 -10.02 8.73 -29.69
CA THR A 739 -10.80 7.96 -30.68
C THR A 739 -9.99 6.74 -31.12
N LEU A 740 -10.07 5.66 -30.36
CA LEU A 740 -9.56 4.34 -30.77
C LEU A 740 -10.62 3.65 -31.66
N GLU A 741 -10.31 3.48 -32.94
CA GLU A 741 -10.69 2.23 -33.62
C GLU A 741 -9.49 1.27 -33.51
N THR A 742 -9.80 0.01 -33.21
CA THR A 742 -8.86 -1.00 -32.72
C THR A 742 -7.67 -1.27 -33.64
N GLU A 743 -6.49 -1.37 -33.03
CA GLU A 743 -5.24 -1.91 -33.56
C GLU A 743 -4.89 -1.52 -35.01
N ASN A 744 -3.81 -0.75 -35.14
CA ASN A 744 -2.57 -1.38 -35.60
C ASN A 744 -1.35 -0.56 -35.22
N ASN A 745 -0.25 -1.29 -35.01
CA ASN A 745 1.09 -0.75 -35.22
C ASN A 745 1.14 -0.03 -36.57
N ASN A 746 1.49 1.25 -36.56
CA ASN A 746 2.16 1.92 -37.66
C ASN A 746 2.92 3.11 -37.06
N SER A 747 4.03 2.88 -36.35
CA SER A 747 5.17 2.05 -36.80
C SER A 747 5.43 2.17 -38.31
N GLY A 748 5.09 3.34 -38.87
CA GLY A 748 5.29 3.67 -40.27
C GLY A 748 4.11 4.32 -41.00
N VAL A 749 3.30 5.19 -40.38
CA VAL A 749 2.50 6.17 -41.15
C VAL A 749 2.64 7.57 -40.57
N ILE A 750 2.86 8.57 -41.43
CA ILE A 750 2.93 9.99 -41.07
C ILE A 750 1.86 10.75 -41.82
N GLY A 751 1.14 11.62 -41.10
CA GLY A 751 0.27 12.64 -41.71
C GLY A 751 -1.11 12.16 -42.19
N ALA A 752 -1.47 10.91 -41.91
CA ALA A 752 -2.79 10.32 -42.09
C ALA A 752 -3.08 9.32 -40.95
N ALA A 753 -4.35 9.12 -40.60
CA ALA A 753 -4.73 8.30 -39.44
C ALA A 753 -4.53 6.78 -39.64
N SER A 754 -4.24 6.32 -40.86
CA SER A 754 -3.85 4.93 -41.14
C SER A 754 -3.18 4.79 -42.51
N GLU A 755 -2.54 3.64 -42.78
CA GLU A 755 -1.99 3.33 -44.11
C GLU A 755 -3.10 3.36 -45.16
N SER A 756 -4.27 2.78 -44.90
CA SER A 756 -5.37 2.72 -45.88
C SER A 756 -6.00 4.08 -46.19
N ILE A 757 -6.03 5.00 -45.21
CA ILE A 757 -6.43 6.40 -45.43
C ILE A 757 -5.35 7.10 -46.26
N CYS A 758 -4.07 6.85 -45.95
CA CYS A 758 -2.96 7.41 -46.70
C CYS A 758 -2.94 6.96 -48.16
N GLU A 759 -3.07 5.64 -48.44
CA GLU A 759 -3.04 5.10 -49.80
C GLU A 759 -4.19 5.62 -50.69
N GLN A 760 -5.25 6.17 -50.09
CA GLN A 760 -6.39 6.79 -50.79
C GLN A 760 -6.28 8.33 -50.86
N ALA A 761 -5.33 8.96 -50.17
CA ALA A 761 -5.27 10.42 -50.04
C ALA A 761 -5.16 11.13 -51.40
N GLY A 762 -4.34 10.60 -52.31
CA GLY A 762 -4.19 11.14 -53.67
C GLY A 762 -5.44 11.06 -54.55
N GLN A 763 -6.38 10.17 -54.24
CA GLN A 763 -7.64 10.00 -55.00
C GLN A 763 -8.78 10.85 -54.45
N ASN A 764 -8.62 11.33 -53.20
CA ASN A 764 -9.61 12.10 -52.46
C ASN A 764 -9.20 13.59 -52.33
N ASP A 765 -8.10 14.01 -52.96
CA ASP A 765 -7.48 15.34 -52.82
C ASP A 765 -7.10 15.71 -51.35
N GLU A 766 -6.78 14.71 -50.53
CA GLU A 766 -6.42 14.88 -49.12
C GLU A 766 -4.94 15.24 -48.92
N PRO A 767 -4.55 15.85 -47.77
CA PRO A 767 -3.17 16.25 -47.50
C PRO A 767 -2.15 15.11 -47.60
N VAL A 768 -0.92 15.45 -47.99
CA VAL A 768 0.18 14.48 -48.17
C VAL A 768 0.44 13.67 -46.90
N CYS A 769 0.78 12.41 -47.09
CA CYS A 769 1.12 11.48 -46.03
C CYS A 769 2.17 10.48 -46.53
N TYR A 770 2.84 9.82 -45.57
CA TYR A 770 3.86 8.82 -45.85
C TYR A 770 3.50 7.49 -45.19
N VAL A 771 3.81 6.38 -45.85
CA VAL A 771 3.77 5.02 -45.33
C VAL A 771 5.19 4.46 -45.33
N ILE A 772 5.81 4.40 -44.16
CA ILE A 772 7.21 4.02 -43.96
C ILE A 772 7.32 2.49 -43.92
N ASN A 773 8.24 1.95 -44.71
CA ASN A 773 8.57 0.54 -44.75
C ASN A 773 10.11 0.39 -44.77
N GLY A 774 10.68 0.14 -43.60
CA GLY A 774 12.13 -0.01 -43.43
C GLY A 774 12.91 1.26 -43.79
N THR A 775 13.67 1.22 -44.89
CA THR A 775 14.46 2.36 -45.38
C THR A 775 13.75 3.18 -46.47
N GLN A 776 12.51 2.83 -46.81
CA GLN A 776 11.68 3.49 -47.81
C GLN A 776 10.44 4.13 -47.15
N ALA A 777 9.93 5.21 -47.74
CA ALA A 777 8.62 5.77 -47.39
C ALA A 777 7.78 5.94 -48.66
N LYS A 778 6.66 5.23 -48.77
CA LYS A 778 5.69 5.48 -49.84
C LYS A 778 4.95 6.79 -49.57
N MET A 779 4.66 7.57 -50.60
CA MET A 779 4.07 8.90 -50.48
C MET A 779 2.78 8.99 -51.30
N TYR A 780 1.74 9.55 -50.68
CA TYR A 780 0.41 9.71 -51.25
C TYR A 780 -0.18 11.06 -50.82
N GLY A 781 -1.13 11.61 -51.59
CA GLY A 781 -1.86 12.85 -51.24
C GLY A 781 -1.28 14.13 -51.85
N VAL A 782 -2.00 15.23 -51.64
CA VAL A 782 -1.71 16.57 -52.19
C VAL A 782 -0.66 17.28 -51.33
N LEU A 783 0.32 17.89 -51.99
CA LEU A 783 1.35 18.70 -51.32
C LEU A 783 0.77 20.05 -50.85
N LEU A 784 0.53 20.17 -49.55
CA LEU A 784 -0.07 21.33 -48.86
C LEU A 784 0.88 21.93 -47.79
N ASP A 785 0.40 22.90 -47.02
CA ASP A 785 1.19 23.70 -46.06
C ASP A 785 1.96 22.86 -45.01
N ASP A 786 1.42 21.72 -44.60
CA ASP A 786 2.00 20.81 -43.60
C ASP A 786 3.06 19.84 -44.16
N SER A 787 3.26 19.82 -45.48
CA SER A 787 4.14 18.85 -46.16
C SER A 787 5.60 18.92 -45.70
N LEU A 788 6.08 20.11 -45.34
CA LEU A 788 7.43 20.30 -44.83
C LEU A 788 7.58 19.72 -43.42
N THR A 789 6.59 19.94 -42.56
CA THR A 789 6.57 19.42 -41.19
C THR A 789 6.50 17.89 -41.21
N LYS A 790 5.64 17.31 -42.04
CA LYS A 790 5.54 15.84 -42.22
C LYS A 790 6.82 15.22 -42.78
N PHE A 791 7.53 15.92 -43.66
CA PHE A 791 8.85 15.48 -44.12
C PHE A 791 9.93 15.58 -43.02
N GLN A 792 9.89 16.62 -42.18
CA GLN A 792 10.79 16.76 -41.04
C GLN A 792 10.51 15.70 -39.95
N GLU A 793 9.24 15.36 -39.73
CA GLU A 793 8.80 14.25 -38.88
C GLU A 793 9.35 12.92 -39.41
N LEU A 794 9.28 12.67 -40.73
CA LEU A 794 9.87 11.50 -41.37
C LEU A 794 11.39 11.41 -41.12
N GLN A 795 12.10 12.54 -41.16
CA GLN A 795 13.53 12.59 -40.90
C GLN A 795 13.89 12.37 -39.42
N SER A 796 13.08 12.90 -38.51
CA SER A 796 13.29 12.82 -37.06
C SER A 796 12.95 11.44 -36.51
N ASN A 797 11.76 10.93 -36.85
CA ASN A 797 11.17 9.73 -36.24
C ASN A 797 11.61 8.46 -36.99
N TYR A 798 12.01 8.57 -38.26
CA TYR A 798 12.49 7.43 -39.06
C TYR A 798 13.87 7.72 -39.69
N PRO A 799 14.93 7.92 -38.87
CA PRO A 799 16.24 8.37 -39.32
C PRO A 799 16.99 7.36 -40.22
N SER A 800 16.47 6.13 -40.39
CA SER A 800 16.94 5.10 -41.32
C SER A 800 16.38 5.23 -42.75
N VAL A 801 15.31 5.99 -42.96
CA VAL A 801 14.68 6.16 -44.29
C VAL A 801 15.55 7.01 -45.20
N ARG A 802 15.78 6.55 -46.43
CA ARG A 802 16.62 7.25 -47.43
C ARG A 802 16.04 7.27 -48.84
N GLU A 803 14.89 6.67 -49.08
CA GLU A 803 14.22 6.68 -50.39
C GLU A 803 12.71 6.93 -50.22
N ILE A 804 12.15 7.83 -51.04
CA ILE A 804 10.70 8.11 -51.07
C ILE A 804 10.10 7.54 -52.36
N VAL A 805 9.05 6.74 -52.21
CA VAL A 805 8.35 6.07 -53.31
C VAL A 805 7.03 6.79 -53.55
N LEU A 806 6.96 7.64 -54.58
CA LEU A 806 5.74 8.39 -54.86
C LEU A 806 4.73 7.46 -55.54
N MET A 807 3.58 7.27 -54.91
CA MET A 807 2.56 6.29 -55.32
C MET A 807 1.33 6.96 -55.93
N ASP A 808 0.71 7.93 -55.24
CA ASP A 808 -0.42 8.70 -55.78
C ASP A 808 -0.35 10.16 -55.30
N VAL A 809 0.37 10.99 -56.06
CA VAL A 809 0.70 12.40 -55.71
C VAL A 809 0.25 13.33 -56.85
N PRO A 810 -0.99 13.84 -56.80
CA PRO A 810 -1.62 14.52 -57.94
C PRO A 810 -1.10 15.95 -58.22
N GLY A 811 -0.40 16.59 -57.29
CA GLY A 811 0.15 17.95 -57.44
C GLY A 811 0.35 18.66 -56.10
N SER A 812 0.53 19.98 -56.12
CA SER A 812 0.49 20.83 -54.92
C SER A 812 -0.68 21.81 -54.90
N GLY A 813 -1.14 22.13 -53.68
CA GLY A 813 -1.97 23.31 -53.40
C GLY A 813 -1.15 24.52 -52.90
N ASN A 814 0.15 24.33 -52.64
CA ASN A 814 1.08 25.42 -52.31
C ASN A 814 2.49 25.16 -52.88
N ASP A 815 2.74 25.72 -54.06
CA ASP A 815 3.96 25.49 -54.83
C ASP A 815 5.22 25.99 -54.09
N ASN A 816 5.12 27.09 -53.35
CA ASN A 816 6.24 27.62 -52.57
C ASN A 816 6.67 26.65 -51.46
N VAL A 817 5.71 25.97 -50.83
CA VAL A 817 6.00 24.91 -49.85
C VAL A 817 6.60 23.70 -50.58
N ASN A 818 6.03 23.25 -51.70
CA ASN A 818 6.60 22.13 -52.46
C ASN A 818 8.07 22.36 -52.87
N LEU A 819 8.39 23.50 -53.50
CA LEU A 819 9.76 23.86 -53.86
C LEU A 819 10.69 24.00 -52.63
N SER A 820 10.13 24.18 -51.43
CA SER A 820 10.89 24.18 -50.17
C SER A 820 11.14 22.76 -49.63
N VAL A 821 10.14 21.86 -49.71
CA VAL A 821 10.32 20.45 -49.32
C VAL A 821 11.28 19.74 -50.26
N GLY A 822 11.18 19.96 -51.58
CA GLY A 822 12.12 19.40 -52.57
C GLY A 822 13.57 19.77 -52.29
N ARG A 823 13.84 21.04 -51.96
CA ARG A 823 15.20 21.48 -51.54
C ARG A 823 15.66 20.81 -50.23
N ALA A 824 14.75 20.61 -49.28
CA ALA A 824 15.07 19.91 -48.03
C ALA A 824 15.38 18.43 -48.26
N LEU A 825 14.62 17.76 -49.13
CA LEU A 825 14.82 16.37 -49.56
C LEU A 825 16.17 16.18 -50.24
N HIS A 826 16.47 16.99 -51.25
CA HIS A 826 17.72 16.95 -51.99
C HIS A 826 18.93 17.14 -51.06
N LYS A 827 18.89 18.19 -50.23
CA LYS A 827 19.94 18.51 -49.25
C LYS A 827 20.15 17.42 -48.21
N ALA A 828 19.10 16.72 -47.80
CA ALA A 828 19.17 15.60 -46.87
C ALA A 828 19.64 14.28 -47.51
N GLY A 829 19.78 14.24 -48.84
CA GLY A 829 20.36 13.13 -49.58
C GLY A 829 19.41 11.95 -49.83
N PHE A 830 18.11 12.22 -49.92
CA PHE A 830 17.11 11.18 -50.20
C PHE A 830 17.05 10.83 -51.70
N ASN A 831 16.74 9.58 -52.01
CA ASN A 831 16.39 9.09 -53.33
C ASN A 831 14.88 9.17 -53.57
N THR A 832 14.44 9.17 -54.83
CA THR A 832 13.03 9.13 -55.21
C THR A 832 12.74 8.03 -56.25
N ARG A 833 11.54 7.47 -56.16
CA ARG A 833 11.10 6.32 -56.97
C ARG A 833 9.64 6.48 -57.37
N VAL A 834 9.30 6.07 -58.59
CA VAL A 834 7.93 5.81 -59.03
C VAL A 834 7.81 4.39 -59.59
N GLU A 835 6.78 3.68 -59.16
CA GLU A 835 6.51 2.29 -59.51
C GLU A 835 5.54 2.18 -60.70
N ALA A 836 5.42 0.99 -61.29
CA ALA A 836 4.62 0.78 -62.51
C ALA A 836 3.11 1.10 -62.34
N ASN A 837 2.63 1.17 -61.10
CA ASN A 837 1.27 1.56 -60.74
C ASN A 837 1.16 2.98 -60.16
N SER A 838 2.27 3.72 -60.06
CA SER A 838 2.28 5.08 -59.53
C SER A 838 1.60 6.09 -60.47
N MET A 839 1.01 7.11 -59.86
CA MET A 839 0.53 8.32 -60.53
C MET A 839 1.15 9.54 -59.84
N ILE A 840 1.93 10.31 -60.58
CA ILE A 840 2.41 11.63 -60.15
C ILE A 840 2.05 12.66 -61.20
N ALA A 841 1.66 13.86 -60.78
CA ALA A 841 1.32 14.95 -61.68
C ALA A 841 1.71 16.31 -61.12
N SER A 842 1.80 17.29 -62.03
CA SER A 842 2.14 18.69 -61.74
C SER A 842 3.39 18.81 -60.85
N GLU A 843 3.34 19.59 -59.77
CA GLU A 843 4.44 19.84 -58.84
C GLU A 843 4.87 18.59 -58.04
N GLY A 844 4.08 17.50 -58.06
CA GLY A 844 4.51 16.18 -57.59
C GLY A 844 5.65 15.59 -58.44
N VAL A 845 5.75 16.00 -59.72
CA VAL A 845 6.91 15.70 -60.58
C VAL A 845 8.15 16.49 -60.14
N ASP A 846 7.98 17.72 -59.67
CA ASP A 846 9.07 18.53 -59.13
C ASP A 846 9.61 17.97 -57.80
N TYR A 847 8.74 17.42 -56.96
CA TYR A 847 9.14 16.67 -55.76
C TYR A 847 9.94 15.41 -56.14
N PHE A 848 9.47 14.63 -57.13
CA PHE A 848 10.22 13.47 -57.63
C PHE A 848 11.61 13.86 -58.17
N LEU A 849 11.72 14.99 -58.87
CA LEU A 849 12.99 15.46 -59.44
C LEU A 849 14.05 15.80 -58.39
N ALA A 850 13.66 16.14 -57.16
CA ALA A 850 14.58 16.46 -56.06
C ALA A 850 15.47 15.29 -55.61
N GLY A 851 15.09 14.04 -55.90
CA GLY A 851 15.85 12.85 -55.48
C GLY A 851 17.25 12.79 -56.09
N ASN A 852 18.23 12.40 -55.27
CA ASN A 852 19.63 12.24 -55.71
C ASN A 852 19.80 11.09 -56.71
N GLN A 853 19.08 9.99 -56.50
CA GLN A 853 18.82 8.98 -57.51
C GLN A 853 17.31 8.95 -57.76
N ARG A 854 16.92 8.90 -59.04
CA ARG A 854 15.54 8.97 -59.52
C ARG A 854 15.22 7.75 -60.35
N ILE A 855 14.34 6.91 -59.85
CA ILE A 855 14.07 5.58 -60.42
C ILE A 855 12.65 5.58 -61.02
N VAL A 856 12.53 5.28 -62.31
CA VAL A 856 11.23 5.27 -63.01
C VAL A 856 10.94 3.87 -63.55
N VAL A 857 10.00 3.17 -62.92
CA VAL A 857 9.57 1.84 -63.40
C VAL A 857 8.55 2.01 -64.53
N SER A 858 8.84 1.42 -65.69
CA SER A 858 7.99 1.50 -66.89
C SER A 858 6.55 1.05 -66.60
N GLY A 859 5.60 1.92 -66.94
CA GLY A 859 4.18 1.80 -66.58
C GLY A 859 3.67 2.96 -65.70
N ALA A 860 4.58 3.60 -64.94
CA ALA A 860 4.27 4.77 -64.13
C ALA A 860 3.62 5.91 -64.96
N LYS A 861 2.63 6.59 -64.39
CA LYS A 861 2.00 7.77 -65.00
C LYS A 861 2.64 9.03 -64.45
N ILE A 862 3.39 9.74 -65.30
CA ILE A 862 3.99 11.03 -64.99
C ILE A 862 3.29 12.09 -65.84
N GLY A 863 2.47 12.92 -65.20
CA GLY A 863 1.64 13.96 -65.83
C GLY A 863 2.24 15.35 -65.71
N VAL A 864 2.28 16.10 -66.80
CA VAL A 864 2.79 17.49 -66.84
C VAL A 864 1.83 18.43 -67.59
N HIS A 865 1.82 19.71 -67.19
CA HIS A 865 1.09 20.80 -67.85
C HIS A 865 1.70 22.18 -67.50
N SER A 866 1.19 23.24 -68.15
CA SER A 866 1.40 24.63 -67.72
C SER A 866 0.76 24.91 -66.36
N TRP A 867 1.40 25.76 -65.56
CA TRP A 867 0.72 26.46 -64.46
C TRP A 867 -0.04 27.69 -64.99
N ALA A 868 -0.93 28.25 -64.18
CA ALA A 868 -1.63 29.50 -64.46
C ALA A 868 -1.69 30.41 -63.22
N THR A 869 -1.65 31.72 -63.42
CA THR A 869 -1.88 32.72 -62.36
C THR A 869 -3.37 32.89 -62.05
N ASP A 870 -3.68 33.50 -60.89
CA ASP A 870 -5.05 33.85 -60.47
C ASP A 870 -5.85 34.71 -61.47
N ASP A 871 -5.17 35.45 -62.37
CA ASP A 871 -5.81 36.25 -63.43
C ASP A 871 -6.01 35.49 -64.76
N GLY A 872 -5.60 34.22 -64.81
CA GLY A 872 -5.78 33.30 -65.93
C GLY A 872 -4.68 33.34 -66.99
N ALA A 873 -3.53 33.96 -66.72
CA ALA A 873 -2.36 33.87 -67.60
C ALA A 873 -1.65 32.53 -67.40
N GLU A 874 -1.53 31.72 -68.46
CA GLU A 874 -0.80 30.45 -68.45
C GLU A 874 0.70 30.66 -68.69
N GLY A 875 1.54 29.85 -68.03
CA GLY A 875 3.00 29.93 -68.14
C GLY A 875 3.52 29.80 -69.58
N LYS A 876 2.89 28.98 -70.43
CA LYS A 876 3.27 28.83 -71.86
C LYS A 876 3.13 30.11 -72.71
N ASP A 877 2.24 31.02 -72.30
CA ASP A 877 1.95 32.25 -73.05
C ASP A 877 2.91 33.39 -72.66
N LEU A 878 3.78 33.16 -71.66
CA LEU A 878 4.83 34.08 -71.25
C LEU A 878 6.11 33.91 -72.09
N PRO A 879 6.91 34.98 -72.28
CA PRO A 879 8.24 34.89 -72.86
C PRO A 879 9.17 34.00 -72.02
N GLN A 880 10.03 33.19 -72.66
CA GLN A 880 10.98 32.30 -71.95
C GLN A 880 12.03 33.03 -71.07
N ASP A 881 12.09 34.36 -71.14
CA ASP A 881 12.89 35.25 -70.28
C ASP A 881 12.06 36.06 -69.28
N ASP A 882 10.77 35.71 -69.08
CA ASP A 882 9.92 36.30 -68.05
C ASP A 882 10.34 35.83 -66.64
N PRO A 883 10.52 36.76 -65.66
CA PRO A 883 10.96 36.42 -64.31
C PRO A 883 10.02 35.50 -63.53
N GLN A 884 8.77 35.30 -63.95
CA GLN A 884 7.86 34.35 -63.30
C GLN A 884 8.31 32.89 -63.47
N HIS A 885 9.20 32.62 -64.42
CA HIS A 885 9.85 31.31 -64.56
C HIS A 885 11.02 31.11 -63.58
N ASP A 886 11.60 32.19 -63.05
CA ASP A 886 12.81 32.13 -62.22
C ASP A 886 12.68 31.24 -60.96
N PRO A 887 11.56 31.16 -60.22
CA PRO A 887 11.45 30.29 -59.04
C PRO A 887 11.64 28.81 -59.35
N TYR A 888 11.08 28.34 -60.46
CA TYR A 888 11.19 26.96 -60.94
C TYR A 888 12.55 26.69 -61.58
N LEU A 889 13.06 27.62 -62.39
CA LEU A 889 14.39 27.51 -63.00
C LEU A 889 15.50 27.49 -61.93
N SER A 890 15.42 28.38 -60.93
CA SER A 890 16.31 28.38 -59.76
C SER A 890 16.16 27.10 -58.94
N TYR A 891 14.94 26.56 -58.79
CA TYR A 891 14.73 25.29 -58.11
C TYR A 891 15.48 24.15 -58.79
N TYR A 892 15.38 24.00 -60.12
CA TYR A 892 16.12 22.97 -60.85
C TYR A 892 17.64 23.17 -60.79
N GLU A 893 18.14 24.40 -60.71
CA GLU A 893 19.55 24.68 -60.42
C GLU A 893 19.93 24.25 -58.98
N ASP A 894 19.08 24.53 -57.98
CA ASP A 894 19.29 24.18 -56.56
C ASP A 894 19.29 22.66 -56.29
N ILE A 895 18.56 21.87 -57.09
CA ILE A 895 18.53 20.39 -57.02
C ILE A 895 19.43 19.70 -58.07
N GLU A 896 20.35 20.47 -58.69
CA GLU A 896 21.33 20.00 -59.68
C GLU A 896 20.73 19.26 -60.91
N PHE A 897 19.48 19.58 -61.29
CA PHE A 897 18.79 18.92 -62.42
C PHE A 897 19.18 19.53 -63.77
N VAL A 898 20.17 18.90 -64.42
CA VAL A 898 20.87 19.39 -65.63
C VAL A 898 19.96 19.79 -66.80
N GLU A 899 18.89 19.04 -67.08
CA GLU A 899 17.95 19.34 -68.18
C GLU A 899 16.78 20.24 -67.74
N GLY A 900 16.76 20.71 -66.48
CA GLY A 900 15.63 21.39 -65.86
C GLY A 900 15.06 22.55 -66.66
N ARG A 901 15.89 23.39 -67.27
CA ARG A 901 15.40 24.48 -68.14
C ARG A 901 14.66 23.96 -69.39
N ASN A 902 15.16 22.91 -70.03
CA ASN A 902 14.55 22.33 -71.22
C ASN A 902 13.28 21.55 -70.88
N PHE A 903 13.30 20.84 -69.75
CA PHE A 903 12.15 20.12 -69.21
C PHE A 903 11.02 21.08 -68.82
N TYR A 904 11.33 22.15 -68.08
CA TYR A 904 10.37 23.17 -67.65
C TYR A 904 9.60 23.78 -68.83
N PHE A 905 10.27 24.29 -69.86
CA PHE A 905 9.55 24.84 -71.01
C PHE A 905 8.79 23.77 -71.80
N PHE A 906 9.20 22.51 -71.74
CA PHE A 906 8.41 21.40 -72.28
C PHE A 906 7.12 21.14 -71.47
N THR A 907 7.13 21.19 -70.13
CA THR A 907 5.89 20.99 -69.34
C THR A 907 4.85 22.05 -69.66
N LEU A 908 5.29 23.30 -69.85
CA LEU A 908 4.42 24.41 -70.25
C LEU A 908 3.79 24.20 -71.64
N ASP A 909 4.58 23.76 -72.62
CA ASP A 909 4.13 23.50 -74.00
C ASP A 909 3.29 22.21 -74.16
N ALA A 910 3.48 21.21 -73.28
CA ALA A 910 2.92 19.88 -73.42
C ALA A 910 1.40 19.82 -73.20
N ALA A 911 0.88 20.59 -72.24
CA ALA A 911 -0.54 20.68 -71.94
C ALA A 911 -0.91 22.04 -71.34
N ALA A 912 -2.14 22.51 -71.57
CA ALA A 912 -2.71 23.68 -70.91
C ALA A 912 -3.02 23.36 -69.44
N SER A 913 -3.09 24.37 -68.58
CA SER A 913 -3.26 24.21 -67.12
C SER A 913 -4.55 23.51 -66.67
N ASP A 914 -5.55 23.37 -67.54
CA ASP A 914 -6.80 22.63 -67.30
C ASP A 914 -6.79 21.20 -67.91
N SER A 915 -5.62 20.73 -68.34
CA SER A 915 -5.42 19.48 -69.06
C SER A 915 -4.11 18.78 -68.63
N MET A 916 -3.89 17.54 -69.08
CA MET A 916 -2.76 16.72 -68.62
C MET A 916 -2.07 16.01 -69.79
N HIS A 917 -0.76 16.20 -69.95
CA HIS A 917 0.06 15.36 -70.84
C HIS A 917 0.78 14.31 -70.00
N TYR A 918 0.43 13.03 -70.20
CA TYR A 918 1.19 11.93 -69.62
C TYR A 918 2.39 11.60 -70.51
N MET A 919 3.59 11.77 -69.94
CA MET A 919 4.84 11.61 -70.68
C MET A 919 5.03 10.17 -71.17
N THR A 920 5.60 10.03 -72.37
CA THR A 920 6.04 8.75 -72.93
C THR A 920 7.44 8.39 -72.43
N ASP A 921 7.78 7.09 -72.42
CA ASP A 921 9.13 6.58 -72.10
C ASP A 921 10.24 7.31 -72.89
N ALA A 922 9.95 7.73 -74.13
CA ALA A 922 10.89 8.48 -74.96
C ALA A 922 11.13 9.91 -74.44
N GLU A 923 10.10 10.59 -73.94
CA GLU A 923 10.21 11.92 -73.35
C GLU A 923 10.88 11.85 -71.96
N ILE A 924 10.54 10.86 -71.13
CA ILE A 924 11.15 10.61 -69.82
C ILE A 924 12.68 10.46 -69.96
N LEU A 925 13.13 9.70 -70.96
CA LEU A 925 14.56 9.54 -71.29
C LEU A 925 15.17 10.77 -71.96
N GLN A 926 14.42 11.48 -72.83
CA GLN A 926 14.90 12.69 -73.51
C GLN A 926 15.23 13.82 -72.52
N TYR A 927 14.43 13.98 -71.48
CA TYR A 927 14.60 15.02 -70.45
C TYR A 927 15.33 14.54 -69.19
N GLY A 928 15.79 13.29 -69.14
CA GLY A 928 16.66 12.80 -68.04
C GLY A 928 15.98 12.69 -66.67
N LEU A 929 14.64 12.50 -66.64
CA LEU A 929 13.88 12.35 -65.39
C LEU A 929 14.38 11.14 -64.59
N ALA A 930 14.57 10.01 -65.28
CA ALA A 930 15.16 8.80 -64.72
C ALA A 930 16.69 8.84 -64.74
N THR A 931 17.33 8.51 -63.62
CA THR A 931 18.77 8.22 -63.54
C THR A 931 19.08 6.72 -63.60
N GLU A 932 18.10 5.88 -63.26
CA GLU A 932 18.12 4.40 -63.41
C GLU A 932 16.79 3.89 -64.00
#